data_AF-F7X6R0-F1
#
_entry.id   AF-F7X6R0-F1
#
_cell.length_a   1.000
_cell.length_b   1.000
_cell.length_c   1.000
_cell.angle_alpha   90.00
_cell.angle_beta   90.00
_cell.angle_gamma   90.00
#
_symmetry.space_group_name_H-M   'P 1'
#
loop_
_entity.id
_entity.type
_entity.pdbx_description
1 polymer ?
#
loop_
_entity_poly.entity_id
_entity_poly.type
_entity_poly.pdbx_seq_one_letter_code
_entity_poly.pdbx_strand_id
1 'polypeptide(L)'
;MTIPYVTGTVSVTAGSAVVTGSGTAWATALIAGGLFGLDSSNGNPVPILSVDSNTQLTLAKPWRGTTAAGQGYWIIRDTAYLQQQTINAQALSTYIQRLDNAALTALAGLTPAADKLAYFTGAAGAALTDIKAKGRDLLAADSMLALLGKLGPVNGGVASPVPSAAGVGLSDGDFNTIIIPGTYTVTGSWTNGPSGAVATGYTAILNVYRRFGMVFQEIYIADATSPKKFLRFSAEASAGTWPNPWWNITNPAYPGASEILNGALPARLRSVQTALSDANTATETGFYSVNAGTVNTPEGAQGSLTVVAVTATVITQIYIRGSNGNMYMRWNNGSTWSSWAKVGLQDRNNTWSGTQSLDGAGSYVQFALNRGSVVGSYESGVNFIGLGSVSDHPLIFKANNVERARFEPTNGDFLVGLTATIDPATGNTTGVAMRPATGRMWRRASGYNPFYQSRLATDGAVQEFYRENSSVGGISVTATGTSYSTTSDYRLKSDIQPIVTFSLTPEQFDILDNAELKIMALRPVFHRWNDAPEKGVVTGFIAHEAQQVVPHAVTGKKDEIVDLGREIVPAHEVEREITDQDGNTQTVTVTVPEVVNEGVRRDALAEGALFEKTGEVPVFQTMDYGLITADIVAALQCVIHKNMLQGEEIAALKSEKDVLAQRLAHIEAHLGLA
;
A
#
# COMPACT_ATOMS: atom_id res chain seq x y z
N MET A 1 -45.57 -43.91 6.48
CA MET A 1 -44.30 -44.44 7.01
C MET A 1 -43.40 -44.70 5.81
N THR A 2 -42.36 -43.90 5.64
CA THR A 2 -41.49 -43.92 4.45
C THR A 2 -40.54 -45.10 4.53
N ILE A 3 -40.60 -45.99 3.53
CA ILE A 3 -39.64 -47.08 3.37
C ILE A 3 -38.26 -46.45 3.11
N PRO A 4 -37.21 -46.78 3.90
CA PRO A 4 -35.91 -46.17 3.72
C PRO A 4 -35.30 -46.55 2.36
N TYR A 5 -34.58 -45.61 1.73
CA TYR A 5 -33.84 -45.87 0.51
C TYR A 5 -32.47 -46.47 0.84
N VAL A 6 -32.15 -47.65 0.31
CA VAL A 6 -30.99 -48.48 0.73
C VAL A 6 -30.17 -49.06 -0.45
N THR A 7 -30.42 -48.61 -1.68
CA THR A 7 -29.82 -49.21 -2.90
C THR A 7 -28.33 -48.89 -3.05
N GLY A 8 -27.47 -49.87 -3.32
CA GLY A 8 -26.02 -49.70 -3.56
C GLY A 8 -25.17 -49.70 -2.29
N THR A 9 -23.88 -49.40 -2.40
CA THR A 9 -22.96 -49.28 -1.24
C THR A 9 -22.28 -47.92 -1.21
N VAL A 10 -21.78 -47.52 -0.04
CA VAL A 10 -21.18 -46.20 0.19
C VAL A 10 -19.85 -46.27 0.89
N SER A 11 -19.02 -45.26 0.62
CA SER A 11 -17.75 -45.02 1.30
C SER A 11 -17.79 -43.64 1.94
N VAL A 12 -17.40 -43.59 3.21
CA VAL A 12 -17.34 -42.38 4.03
C VAL A 12 -15.94 -42.23 4.61
N THR A 13 -15.47 -40.98 4.67
CA THR A 13 -14.19 -40.63 5.30
C THR A 13 -14.47 -39.81 6.55
N ALA A 14 -13.88 -40.21 7.68
CA ALA A 14 -13.99 -39.47 8.93
C ALA A 14 -13.54 -38.01 8.72
N GLY A 15 -14.37 -37.07 9.19
CA GLY A 15 -14.14 -35.63 9.03
C GLY A 15 -14.52 -35.06 7.66
N SER A 16 -15.00 -35.88 6.71
CA SER A 16 -15.47 -35.42 5.40
C SER A 16 -17.00 -35.36 5.35
N ALA A 17 -17.56 -34.35 4.70
CA ALA A 17 -18.99 -34.27 4.40
C ALA A 17 -19.36 -35.04 3.11
N VAL A 18 -18.36 -35.47 2.34
CA VAL A 18 -18.56 -36.17 1.07
C VAL A 18 -18.72 -37.67 1.32
N VAL A 19 -19.81 -38.22 0.80
CA VAL A 19 -20.06 -39.66 0.77
C VAL A 19 -20.05 -40.12 -0.68
N THR A 20 -19.18 -41.08 -0.99
CA THR A 20 -19.03 -41.62 -2.34
C THR A 20 -19.76 -42.95 -2.43
N GLY A 21 -20.77 -43.02 -3.31
CA GLY A 21 -21.57 -44.21 -3.55
C GLY A 21 -21.07 -45.04 -4.73
N SER A 22 -21.33 -46.34 -4.70
CA SER A 22 -21.20 -47.27 -5.82
C SER A 22 -22.54 -47.95 -6.06
N GLY A 23 -23.08 -47.82 -7.28
CA GLY A 23 -24.39 -48.37 -7.65
C GLY A 23 -25.58 -47.77 -6.90
N THR A 24 -25.45 -46.56 -6.32
CA THR A 24 -26.46 -45.98 -5.43
C THR A 24 -27.59 -45.23 -6.14
N ALA A 25 -27.35 -44.72 -7.35
CA ALA A 25 -28.34 -44.08 -8.22
C ALA A 25 -29.16 -42.95 -7.55
N TRP A 26 -28.55 -42.19 -6.62
CA TRP A 26 -29.28 -41.23 -5.77
C TRP A 26 -30.04 -40.15 -6.52
N ALA A 27 -29.42 -39.55 -7.53
CA ALA A 27 -30.07 -38.55 -8.36
C ALA A 27 -31.24 -39.16 -9.17
N THR A 28 -31.07 -40.38 -9.67
CA THR A 28 -32.11 -41.10 -10.43
C THR A 28 -33.29 -41.50 -9.55
N ALA A 29 -33.03 -41.86 -8.30
CA ALA A 29 -34.06 -42.18 -7.31
C ALA A 29 -34.77 -40.94 -6.73
N LEU A 30 -34.44 -39.74 -7.21
CA LEU A 30 -34.99 -38.45 -6.82
C LEU A 30 -34.89 -38.21 -5.30
N ILE A 31 -33.76 -38.59 -4.71
CA ILE A 31 -33.47 -38.26 -3.32
C ILE A 31 -33.14 -36.77 -3.25
N ALA A 32 -34.08 -35.96 -2.79
CA ALA A 32 -33.93 -34.51 -2.69
C ALA A 32 -33.42 -34.02 -1.32
N GLY A 33 -33.35 -34.91 -0.34
CA GLY A 33 -32.96 -34.61 1.04
C GLY A 33 -33.48 -35.67 2.01
N GLY A 34 -33.26 -35.43 3.30
CA GLY A 34 -33.67 -36.35 4.36
C GLY A 34 -32.54 -36.68 5.32
N LEU A 35 -32.69 -37.77 6.05
CA LEU A 35 -31.68 -38.25 7.01
C LEU A 35 -30.94 -39.44 6.41
N PHE A 36 -29.63 -39.33 6.28
CA PHE A 36 -28.72 -40.39 5.85
C PHE A 36 -28.11 -41.09 7.07
N GLY A 37 -28.08 -42.43 7.07
CA GLY A 37 -27.38 -43.23 8.08
C GLY A 37 -26.62 -44.39 7.45
N LEU A 38 -25.55 -44.81 8.11
CA LEU A 38 -24.77 -46.00 7.74
C LEU A 38 -25.19 -47.19 8.60
N ASP A 39 -25.28 -48.39 8.03
CA ASP A 39 -25.69 -49.58 8.81
C ASP A 39 -24.66 -49.96 9.87
N SER A 40 -23.36 -49.81 9.55
CA SER A 40 -22.27 -50.18 10.46
C SER A 40 -21.94 -49.13 11.53
N SER A 41 -22.61 -47.98 11.55
CA SER A 41 -22.25 -46.85 12.42
C SER A 41 -23.08 -46.71 13.69
N ASN A 42 -23.88 -47.71 14.08
CA ASN A 42 -24.72 -47.71 15.28
C ASN A 42 -25.47 -46.37 15.51
N GLY A 43 -26.10 -45.86 14.46
CA GLY A 43 -27.09 -44.78 14.59
C GLY A 43 -26.52 -43.36 14.66
N ASN A 44 -25.63 -43.00 13.73
CA ASN A 44 -25.30 -41.59 13.48
C ASN A 44 -26.04 -41.05 12.24
N PRO A 45 -27.36 -40.73 12.32
CA PRO A 45 -28.08 -40.15 11.20
C PRO A 45 -27.68 -38.69 11.02
N VAL A 46 -27.29 -38.35 9.80
CA VAL A 46 -26.89 -37.00 9.44
C VAL A 46 -27.83 -36.49 8.35
N PRO A 47 -28.35 -35.26 8.46
CA PRO A 47 -29.13 -34.67 7.39
C PRO A 47 -28.31 -34.58 6.11
N ILE A 48 -28.94 -34.93 5.00
CA ILE A 48 -28.41 -34.72 3.66
C ILE A 48 -28.57 -33.23 3.35
N LEU A 49 -27.48 -32.58 2.96
CA LEU A 49 -27.52 -31.20 2.46
C LEU A 49 -27.85 -31.18 0.98
N SER A 50 -27.15 -32.01 0.20
CA SER A 50 -27.36 -32.15 -1.23
C SER A 50 -27.03 -33.55 -1.70
N VAL A 51 -27.69 -33.94 -2.79
CA VAL A 51 -27.32 -35.09 -3.61
C VAL A 51 -26.64 -34.55 -4.85
N ASP A 52 -25.34 -34.79 -4.98
CA ASP A 52 -24.50 -34.12 -5.98
C ASP A 52 -24.43 -34.92 -7.29
N SER A 53 -24.58 -36.25 -7.21
CA SER A 53 -24.71 -37.11 -8.39
C SER A 53 -25.32 -38.48 -8.04
N ASN A 54 -25.45 -39.35 -9.03
CA ASN A 54 -25.83 -40.75 -8.82
C ASN A 54 -24.88 -41.53 -7.89
N THR A 55 -23.67 -41.04 -7.65
CA THR A 55 -22.62 -41.72 -6.86
C THR A 55 -21.97 -40.77 -5.84
N GLN A 56 -22.56 -39.61 -5.56
CA GLN A 56 -22.03 -38.68 -4.57
C GLN A 56 -23.15 -37.91 -3.88
N LEU A 57 -23.06 -37.79 -2.56
CA LEU A 57 -23.89 -36.90 -1.76
C LEU A 57 -23.02 -36.12 -0.78
N THR A 58 -23.54 -34.96 -0.37
CA THR A 58 -22.93 -34.10 0.65
C THR A 58 -23.85 -34.02 1.85
N LEU A 59 -23.31 -34.34 3.02
CA LEU A 59 -23.99 -34.25 4.31
C LEU A 59 -23.96 -32.82 4.85
N ALA A 60 -25.02 -32.40 5.55
CA ALA A 60 -25.12 -31.08 6.19
C ALA A 60 -24.12 -30.88 7.33
N LYS A 61 -23.54 -31.98 7.84
CA LYS A 61 -22.45 -31.98 8.80
C LYS A 61 -21.42 -33.04 8.38
N PRO A 62 -20.10 -32.79 8.55
CA PRO A 62 -19.08 -33.77 8.26
C PRO A 62 -19.31 -35.09 8.99
N TRP A 63 -18.99 -36.21 8.36
CA TRP A 63 -19.14 -37.54 8.92
C TRP A 63 -18.25 -37.69 10.17
N ARG A 64 -18.88 -37.92 11.32
CA ARG A 64 -18.19 -38.03 12.61
C ARG A 64 -17.80 -39.46 12.99
N GLY A 65 -18.21 -40.45 12.21
CA GLY A 65 -17.86 -41.86 12.43
C GLY A 65 -16.52 -42.24 11.81
N THR A 66 -16.05 -43.46 12.09
CA THR A 66 -14.83 -44.02 11.51
C THR A 66 -14.90 -44.10 9.99
N THR A 67 -13.77 -43.87 9.29
CA THR A 67 -13.65 -44.06 7.84
C THR A 67 -13.97 -45.51 7.47
N ALA A 68 -14.89 -45.71 6.54
CA ALA A 68 -15.33 -47.03 6.12
C ALA A 68 -15.71 -47.01 4.62
N ALA A 69 -15.31 -48.05 3.89
CA ALA A 69 -15.57 -48.16 2.45
C ALA A 69 -16.51 -49.35 2.15
N GLY A 70 -17.34 -49.19 1.11
CA GLY A 70 -18.20 -50.25 0.59
C GLY A 70 -19.32 -50.75 1.53
N GLN A 71 -19.85 -49.89 2.40
CA GLN A 71 -20.83 -50.23 3.44
C GLN A 71 -22.28 -50.06 2.97
N GLY A 72 -23.22 -50.72 3.65
CA GLY A 72 -24.67 -50.48 3.53
C GLY A 72 -25.12 -49.19 4.23
N TYR A 73 -26.23 -48.59 3.76
CA TYR A 73 -26.76 -47.32 4.25
C TYR A 73 -28.28 -47.24 4.10
N TRP A 74 -28.90 -46.26 4.77
CA TRP A 74 -30.32 -45.94 4.64
C TRP A 74 -30.56 -44.42 4.55
N ILE A 75 -31.62 -44.03 3.82
CA ILE A 75 -32.10 -42.65 3.77
C ILE A 75 -33.61 -42.59 4.06
N ILE A 76 -34.00 -41.79 5.06
CA ILE A 76 -35.40 -41.40 5.26
C ILE A 76 -35.66 -40.12 4.47
N ARG A 77 -36.53 -40.20 3.46
CA ARG A 77 -36.85 -39.08 2.57
C ARG A 77 -37.74 -38.05 3.26
N ASP A 78 -37.44 -36.77 3.06
CA ASP A 78 -38.40 -35.69 3.31
C ASP A 78 -39.34 -35.55 2.10
N THR A 79 -40.65 -35.40 2.33
CA THR A 79 -41.66 -35.32 1.26
C THR A 79 -42.48 -34.04 1.38
N ALA A 80 -42.86 -33.45 0.25
CA ALA A 80 -43.58 -32.17 0.20
C ALA A 80 -44.89 -32.13 1.03
N TYR A 81 -45.57 -33.26 1.22
CA TYR A 81 -46.81 -33.34 2.01
C TYR A 81 -46.60 -33.00 3.49
N LEU A 82 -45.49 -33.46 4.09
CA LEU A 82 -45.21 -33.26 5.52
C LEU A 82 -44.89 -31.80 5.84
N GLN A 83 -44.32 -31.07 4.88
CA GLN A 83 -44.00 -29.64 5.03
C GLN A 83 -45.28 -28.78 5.07
N GLN A 84 -46.30 -29.08 4.25
CA GLN A 84 -47.54 -28.29 4.17
C GLN A 84 -48.44 -28.41 5.42
N GLN A 85 -48.53 -29.59 6.03
CA GLN A 85 -49.39 -29.81 7.19
C GLN A 85 -48.94 -28.98 8.41
N THR A 86 -47.62 -28.83 8.58
CA THR A 86 -47.02 -28.03 9.64
C THR A 86 -47.37 -26.54 9.48
N ILE A 87 -47.40 -26.04 8.24
CA ILE A 87 -47.71 -24.64 7.92
C ILE A 87 -49.17 -24.31 8.28
N ASN A 88 -50.12 -25.18 7.94
CA ASN A 88 -51.55 -24.91 8.17
C ASN A 88 -51.91 -24.83 9.66
N ALA A 89 -51.34 -25.70 10.50
CA ALA A 89 -51.61 -25.70 11.93
C ALA A 89 -51.10 -24.42 12.62
N GLN A 90 -49.95 -23.91 12.19
CA GLN A 90 -49.40 -22.65 12.68
C GLN A 90 -50.29 -21.44 12.31
N ALA A 91 -50.87 -21.44 11.10
CA ALA A 91 -51.76 -20.37 10.64
C ALA A 91 -53.04 -20.26 11.49
N LEU A 92 -53.68 -21.39 11.81
CA LEU A 92 -54.93 -21.40 12.58
C LEU A 92 -54.73 -20.88 14.02
N SER A 93 -53.68 -21.31 14.71
CA SER A 93 -53.36 -20.83 16.07
C SER A 93 -53.20 -19.32 16.13
N THR A 94 -52.67 -18.73 15.06
CA THR A 94 -52.43 -17.29 14.98
C THR A 94 -53.75 -16.49 14.92
N TYR A 95 -54.77 -16.99 14.23
CA TYR A 95 -56.05 -16.28 14.11
C TYR A 95 -56.82 -16.19 15.43
N ILE A 96 -56.81 -17.26 16.23
CA ILE A 96 -57.52 -17.30 17.52
C ILE A 96 -56.94 -16.26 18.49
N GLN A 97 -55.61 -16.18 18.58
CA GLN A 97 -54.94 -15.17 19.42
C GLN A 97 -55.28 -13.73 19.03
N ARG A 98 -55.56 -13.47 17.75
CA ARG A 98 -55.94 -12.12 17.29
C ARG A 98 -57.35 -11.72 17.66
N LEU A 99 -58.27 -12.67 17.81
CA LEU A 99 -59.68 -12.41 18.13
C LEU A 99 -59.92 -12.26 19.63
N ASP A 100 -59.06 -12.83 20.47
CA ASP A 100 -59.10 -12.68 21.93
C ASP A 100 -58.55 -11.31 22.37
N ASN A 101 -59.27 -10.23 22.04
CA ASN A 101 -58.86 -8.85 22.28
C ASN A 101 -59.90 -8.06 23.10
N ALA A 102 -59.46 -7.47 24.22
CA ALA A 102 -60.31 -6.73 25.14
C ALA A 102 -61.00 -5.49 24.53
N ALA A 103 -60.36 -4.80 23.57
CA ALA A 103 -60.93 -3.61 22.94
C ALA A 103 -62.12 -3.96 22.03
N LEU A 104 -62.08 -5.11 21.35
CA LEU A 104 -63.17 -5.60 20.53
C LEU A 104 -64.41 -5.94 21.38
N THR A 105 -64.16 -6.53 22.55
CA THR A 105 -65.21 -6.82 23.55
C THR A 105 -65.85 -5.53 24.08
N ALA A 106 -65.05 -4.51 24.40
CA ALA A 106 -65.54 -3.23 24.91
C ALA A 106 -66.45 -2.49 23.91
N LEU A 107 -66.09 -2.52 22.62
CA LEU A 107 -66.90 -1.89 21.58
C LEU A 107 -68.20 -2.66 21.32
N ALA A 108 -68.18 -4.00 21.37
CA ALA A 108 -69.36 -4.85 21.21
C ALA A 108 -70.41 -4.67 22.33
N GLY A 109 -69.99 -4.16 23.50
CA GLY A 109 -70.88 -3.90 24.63
C GLY A 109 -71.66 -2.58 24.60
N LEU A 110 -71.43 -1.69 23.61
CA LEU A 110 -72.10 -0.38 23.55
C LEU A 110 -73.56 -0.47 23.06
N THR A 111 -74.43 0.42 23.58
CA THR A 111 -75.84 0.60 23.10
C THR A 111 -75.97 1.85 22.21
N PRO A 112 -76.14 1.72 20.87
CA PRO A 112 -76.20 2.86 19.95
C PRO A 112 -77.44 3.78 20.11
N ALA A 113 -77.29 5.09 19.82
CA ALA A 113 -78.39 6.09 19.79
C ALA A 113 -78.13 7.22 18.77
N ALA A 114 -79.17 7.98 18.39
CA ALA A 114 -79.07 9.09 17.44
C ALA A 114 -78.24 10.28 18.00
N ASP A 115 -77.55 11.00 17.12
CA ASP A 115 -76.66 12.13 17.46
C ASP A 115 -75.59 11.81 18.52
N LYS A 116 -75.16 10.53 18.56
CA LYS A 116 -74.07 10.04 19.40
C LYS A 116 -72.87 9.53 18.58
N LEU A 117 -71.67 9.68 19.12
CA LEU A 117 -70.42 9.12 18.59
C LEU A 117 -69.75 8.23 19.65
N ALA A 118 -69.31 7.03 19.27
CA ALA A 118 -68.57 6.12 20.15
C ALA A 118 -67.08 6.47 20.24
N TYR A 119 -66.50 6.35 21.43
CA TYR A 119 -65.07 6.57 21.68
C TYR A 119 -64.56 5.66 22.80
N PHE A 120 -63.26 5.34 22.81
CA PHE A 120 -62.64 4.57 23.89
C PHE A 120 -62.33 5.46 25.10
N THR A 121 -62.62 4.96 26.30
CA THR A 121 -62.28 5.60 27.58
C THR A 121 -61.08 4.95 28.25
N GLY A 122 -60.62 3.80 27.74
CA GLY A 122 -59.43 3.06 28.17
C GLY A 122 -59.18 1.82 27.31
N ALA A 123 -58.12 1.05 27.59
CA ALA A 123 -57.74 -0.12 26.78
C ALA A 123 -58.82 -1.23 26.70
N ALA A 124 -59.73 -1.26 27.68
CA ALA A 124 -60.86 -2.19 27.74
C ALA A 124 -62.20 -1.47 27.99
N GLY A 125 -62.31 -0.17 27.67
CA GLY A 125 -63.51 0.63 27.95
C GLY A 125 -63.91 1.54 26.78
N ALA A 126 -65.21 1.64 26.50
CA ALA A 126 -65.76 2.53 25.47
C ALA A 126 -67.05 3.23 25.98
N ALA A 127 -67.36 4.41 25.41
CA ALA A 127 -68.53 5.23 25.76
C ALA A 127 -69.08 6.03 24.56
N LEU A 128 -70.21 6.73 24.74
CA LEU A 128 -70.86 7.59 23.72
C LEU A 128 -70.87 9.08 24.12
N THR A 129 -70.71 10.00 23.15
CA THR A 129 -70.79 11.47 23.33
C THR A 129 -71.71 12.17 22.32
N ASP A 130 -72.19 13.39 22.61
CA ASP A 130 -73.08 14.21 21.76
C ASP A 130 -72.40 14.80 20.51
N ILE A 131 -73.10 14.84 19.36
CA ILE A 131 -72.67 15.58 18.17
C ILE A 131 -73.79 16.45 17.55
N LYS A 132 -73.62 17.79 17.59
CA LYS A 132 -74.63 18.78 17.11
C LYS A 132 -74.61 18.97 15.59
N ALA A 133 -75.64 19.62 15.04
CA ALA A 133 -75.84 19.81 13.60
C ALA A 133 -74.61 20.38 12.87
N LYS A 134 -73.95 21.41 13.41
CA LYS A 134 -72.72 21.94 12.81
C LYS A 134 -71.55 20.95 12.86
N GLY A 135 -71.44 20.19 13.96
CA GLY A 135 -70.45 19.11 14.08
C GLY A 135 -70.68 17.99 13.07
N ARG A 136 -71.94 17.62 12.81
CA ARG A 136 -72.29 16.66 11.77
C ARG A 136 -72.04 17.21 10.36
N ASP A 137 -72.35 18.48 10.11
CA ASP A 137 -72.07 19.17 8.83
C ASP A 137 -70.55 19.24 8.55
N LEU A 138 -69.72 19.35 9.60
CA LEU A 138 -68.27 19.24 9.49
C LEU A 138 -67.81 17.79 9.24
N LEU A 139 -68.32 16.80 9.99
CA LEU A 139 -67.95 15.39 9.78
C LEU A 139 -68.46 14.81 8.45
N ALA A 140 -69.56 15.34 7.92
CA ALA A 140 -70.16 14.93 6.65
C ALA A 140 -69.49 15.57 5.43
N ALA A 141 -68.50 16.44 5.64
CA ALA A 141 -67.72 16.98 4.54
C ALA A 141 -67.00 15.85 3.80
N ASP A 142 -67.34 15.67 2.52
CA ASP A 142 -66.76 14.65 1.63
C ASP A 142 -65.30 14.97 1.22
N SER A 143 -64.84 16.17 1.53
CA SER A 143 -63.55 16.70 1.16
C SER A 143 -63.11 17.77 2.16
N MET A 144 -61.79 17.95 2.26
CA MET A 144 -61.21 19.06 3.02
C MET A 144 -61.73 20.42 2.50
N LEU A 145 -62.00 20.51 1.20
CA LEU A 145 -62.55 21.71 0.57
C LEU A 145 -63.96 22.02 1.10
N ALA A 146 -64.86 21.02 1.13
CA ALA A 146 -66.20 21.17 1.69
C ALA A 146 -66.14 21.53 3.19
N LEU A 147 -65.26 20.88 3.97
CA LEU A 147 -65.05 21.15 5.39
C LEU A 147 -64.68 22.62 5.63
N LEU A 148 -63.69 23.12 4.89
CA LEU A 148 -63.21 24.50 5.00
C LEU A 148 -64.31 25.52 4.68
N GLY A 149 -65.16 25.25 3.69
CA GLY A 149 -66.31 26.12 3.38
C GLY A 149 -67.37 26.17 4.48
N LYS A 150 -67.43 25.16 5.34
CA LYS A 150 -68.33 25.17 6.50
C LYS A 150 -67.78 25.95 7.70
N LEU A 151 -66.50 26.32 7.73
CA LEU A 151 -65.89 27.03 8.88
C LEU A 151 -66.13 28.54 8.90
N GLY A 152 -66.73 29.12 7.85
CA GLY A 152 -67.00 30.56 7.74
C GLY A 152 -65.89 31.32 6.98
N PRO A 153 -65.62 32.60 7.28
CA PRO A 153 -64.63 33.41 6.56
C PRO A 153 -63.19 33.04 6.97
N VAL A 154 -62.78 31.77 6.89
CA VAL A 154 -61.44 31.34 7.28
C VAL A 154 -60.40 31.63 6.19
N ASN A 155 -59.22 32.07 6.60
CA ASN A 155 -58.11 32.28 5.68
C ASN A 155 -57.57 30.91 5.20
N GLY A 156 -57.55 30.68 3.89
CA GLY A 156 -57.16 29.41 3.28
C GLY A 156 -58.31 28.41 3.01
N GLY A 157 -59.57 28.86 3.06
CA GLY A 157 -60.76 28.04 2.72
C GLY A 157 -61.18 28.08 1.24
N VAL A 158 -62.45 27.73 0.97
CA VAL A 158 -63.11 27.94 -0.34
C VAL A 158 -63.24 29.44 -0.66
N ALA A 159 -63.84 29.78 -1.81
CA ALA A 159 -64.15 31.16 -2.18
C ALA A 159 -64.75 31.94 -1.00
N SER A 160 -64.04 32.99 -0.57
CA SER A 160 -64.38 33.75 0.62
C SER A 160 -65.77 34.38 0.46
N PRO A 161 -66.63 34.33 1.49
CA PRO A 161 -67.95 34.93 1.41
C PRO A 161 -67.83 36.46 1.33
N VAL A 162 -68.85 37.11 0.77
CA VAL A 162 -69.08 38.54 1.06
C VAL A 162 -69.41 38.68 2.55
N PRO A 163 -69.03 39.77 3.22
CA PRO A 163 -69.24 39.93 4.67
C PRO A 163 -70.67 39.64 5.13
N SER A 164 -71.69 40.08 4.38
CA SER A 164 -73.11 39.80 4.66
C SER A 164 -73.47 38.30 4.68
N ALA A 165 -72.77 37.48 3.88
CA ALA A 165 -72.98 36.04 3.77
C ALA A 165 -72.04 35.21 4.67
N ALA A 166 -71.16 35.85 5.44
CA ALA A 166 -70.12 35.17 6.21
C ALA A 166 -70.64 34.47 7.49
N GLY A 167 -71.92 34.64 7.85
CA GLY A 167 -72.53 34.01 9.03
C GLY A 167 -72.02 34.55 10.38
N VAL A 168 -71.31 35.68 10.36
CA VAL A 168 -70.74 36.35 11.54
C VAL A 168 -71.40 37.70 11.85
N GLY A 169 -72.54 38.00 11.21
CA GLY A 169 -73.34 39.20 11.48
C GLY A 169 -72.77 40.51 10.92
N LEU A 170 -71.96 40.44 9.86
CA LEU A 170 -71.40 41.60 9.17
C LEU A 170 -72.30 42.11 8.04
N SER A 171 -71.99 43.30 7.50
CA SER A 171 -72.68 43.92 6.35
C SER A 171 -71.66 44.42 5.33
N ASP A 172 -72.07 44.57 4.07
CA ASP A 172 -71.20 45.00 2.98
C ASP A 172 -71.17 46.54 2.84
N GLY A 173 -70.09 47.11 2.29
CA GLY A 173 -70.06 48.50 1.81
C GLY A 173 -69.24 49.51 2.62
N ASP A 174 -68.73 49.17 3.81
CA ASP A 174 -67.81 50.02 4.58
C ASP A 174 -66.69 49.19 5.21
N PHE A 175 -65.44 49.45 4.78
CA PHE A 175 -64.27 48.76 5.31
C PHE A 175 -64.08 48.98 6.81
N ASN A 176 -64.54 50.09 7.38
CA ASN A 176 -64.36 50.34 8.80
C ASN A 176 -65.18 49.39 9.68
N THR A 177 -66.27 48.81 9.15
CA THR A 177 -67.18 47.92 9.89
C THR A 177 -66.72 46.46 9.90
N ILE A 178 -65.77 46.09 9.04
CA ILE A 178 -65.31 44.69 8.91
C ILE A 178 -64.24 44.37 9.96
N ILE A 179 -64.68 43.98 11.15
CA ILE A 179 -63.82 43.82 12.34
C ILE A 179 -63.68 42.37 12.84
N ILE A 180 -64.42 41.43 12.24
CA ILE A 180 -64.34 40.01 12.60
C ILE A 180 -63.19 39.36 11.81
N PRO A 181 -62.27 38.64 12.46
CA PRO A 181 -61.18 37.97 11.78
C PRO A 181 -61.66 37.04 10.68
N GLY A 182 -61.01 37.11 9.53
CA GLY A 182 -61.35 36.27 8.41
C GLY A 182 -60.96 36.85 7.06
N THR A 183 -61.21 36.07 6.01
CA THR A 183 -61.04 36.49 4.63
C THR A 183 -62.41 36.71 3.99
N TYR A 184 -62.58 37.85 3.34
CA TYR A 184 -63.83 38.29 2.75
C TYR A 184 -63.63 38.67 1.28
N THR A 185 -64.59 38.31 0.44
CA THR A 185 -64.68 38.83 -0.92
C THR A 185 -65.32 40.22 -0.90
N VAL A 186 -64.66 41.18 -1.53
CA VAL A 186 -65.11 42.58 -1.64
C VAL A 186 -65.45 42.84 -3.10
N THR A 187 -66.72 43.15 -3.35
CA THR A 187 -67.21 43.54 -4.67
C THR A 187 -68.20 44.70 -4.54
N GLY A 188 -68.28 45.56 -5.55
CA GLY A 188 -69.18 46.70 -5.57
C GLY A 188 -68.59 47.97 -4.95
N SER A 189 -69.45 48.91 -4.55
CA SER A 189 -69.06 50.21 -4.02
C SER A 189 -68.78 50.16 -2.52
N TRP A 190 -67.58 50.54 -2.10
CA TRP A 190 -67.16 50.57 -0.70
C TRP A 190 -66.58 51.92 -0.29
N THR A 191 -66.87 52.38 0.92
CA THR A 191 -66.27 53.56 1.55
C THR A 191 -65.06 53.20 2.42
N ASN A 192 -64.22 54.20 2.73
CA ASN A 192 -63.06 54.07 3.62
C ASN A 192 -61.99 53.06 3.17
N GLY A 193 -61.84 52.89 1.86
CA GLY A 193 -60.87 51.98 1.24
C GLY A 193 -59.53 52.65 0.89
N PRO A 194 -58.61 51.90 0.27
CA PRO A 194 -57.30 52.43 -0.12
C PRO A 194 -57.32 53.64 -1.07
N SER A 195 -58.40 53.84 -1.83
CA SER A 195 -58.57 55.01 -2.71
C SER A 195 -59.15 56.24 -1.99
N GLY A 196 -59.43 56.15 -0.69
CA GLY A 196 -59.93 57.24 0.14
C GLY A 196 -61.26 56.94 0.84
N ALA A 197 -61.83 57.96 1.49
CA ALA A 197 -63.07 57.85 2.26
C ALA A 197 -64.34 57.75 1.40
N VAL A 198 -64.28 58.22 0.15
CA VAL A 198 -65.42 58.22 -0.79
C VAL A 198 -65.75 56.81 -1.27
N ALA A 199 -67.04 56.55 -1.56
CA ALA A 199 -67.46 55.29 -2.15
C ALA A 199 -66.82 55.08 -3.52
N THR A 200 -66.03 54.02 -3.67
CA THR A 200 -65.37 53.64 -4.92
C THR A 200 -65.65 52.17 -5.21
N GLY A 201 -65.65 51.78 -6.49
CA GLY A 201 -65.78 50.37 -6.87
C GLY A 201 -64.51 49.59 -6.52
N TYR A 202 -64.65 48.50 -5.79
CA TYR A 202 -63.55 47.59 -5.48
C TYR A 202 -63.87 46.17 -5.95
N THR A 203 -62.85 45.51 -6.51
CA THR A 203 -62.81 44.06 -6.71
C THR A 203 -61.59 43.56 -5.96
N ALA A 204 -61.80 42.99 -4.78
CA ALA A 204 -60.71 42.72 -3.85
C ALA A 204 -60.98 41.55 -2.91
N ILE A 205 -59.92 41.08 -2.25
CA ILE A 205 -59.99 40.18 -1.10
C ILE A 205 -59.53 40.97 0.13
N LEU A 206 -60.30 40.93 1.21
CA LEU A 206 -59.97 41.56 2.48
C LEU A 206 -59.67 40.48 3.54
N ASN A 207 -58.44 40.47 4.02
CA ASN A 207 -58.02 39.74 5.21
C ASN A 207 -58.14 40.64 6.44
N VAL A 208 -58.78 40.12 7.48
CA VAL A 208 -58.92 40.78 8.76
C VAL A 208 -58.25 39.92 9.82
N TYR A 209 -57.30 40.49 10.53
CA TYR A 209 -56.66 39.88 11.69
C TYR A 209 -57.04 40.68 12.94
N ARG A 210 -57.04 40.01 14.10
CA ARG A 210 -57.32 40.68 15.37
C ARG A 210 -56.24 40.35 16.39
N ARG A 211 -55.76 41.39 17.07
CA ARG A 211 -54.83 41.30 18.20
C ARG A 211 -55.47 42.03 19.38
N PHE A 212 -55.94 41.31 20.39
CA PHE A 212 -56.66 41.88 21.53
C PHE A 212 -57.80 42.82 21.09
N GLY A 213 -57.63 44.12 21.37
CA GLY A 213 -58.54 45.20 20.99
C GLY A 213 -58.14 45.95 19.72
N MET A 214 -57.32 45.39 18.84
CA MET A 214 -56.95 46.03 17.57
C MET A 214 -57.33 45.11 16.40
N VAL A 215 -57.75 45.73 15.31
CA VAL A 215 -58.07 45.07 14.05
C VAL A 215 -57.04 45.46 13.02
N PHE A 216 -56.44 44.48 12.36
CA PHE A 216 -55.56 44.69 11.22
C PHE A 216 -56.30 44.30 9.96
N GLN A 217 -56.31 45.18 8.98
CA GLN A 217 -56.91 44.92 7.70
C GLN A 217 -55.83 44.91 6.63
N GLU A 218 -55.90 43.89 5.80
CA GLU A 218 -55.01 43.67 4.67
C GLU A 218 -55.89 43.40 3.45
N ILE A 219 -55.81 44.25 2.44
CA ILE A 219 -56.65 44.14 1.25
C ILE A 219 -55.79 43.90 0.02
N TYR A 220 -56.21 42.94 -0.80
CA TYR A 220 -55.64 42.59 -2.10
C TYR A 220 -56.61 43.05 -3.18
N ILE A 221 -56.29 44.14 -3.86
CA ILE A 221 -57.11 44.69 -4.95
C ILE A 221 -56.65 44.05 -6.26
N ALA A 222 -57.59 43.44 -6.99
CA ALA A 222 -57.37 42.89 -8.32
C ALA A 222 -57.91 43.90 -9.36
N ASP A 223 -57.03 44.76 -9.87
CA ASP A 223 -57.32 45.66 -10.98
C ASP A 223 -56.42 45.35 -12.20
N ALA A 224 -56.66 46.03 -13.34
CA ALA A 224 -55.94 45.80 -14.59
C ALA A 224 -54.42 46.10 -14.53
N THR A 225 -53.92 46.69 -13.44
CA THR A 225 -52.53 47.14 -13.27
C THR A 225 -51.71 46.30 -12.27
N SER A 226 -52.08 45.03 -12.06
CA SER A 226 -51.40 44.03 -11.20
C SER A 226 -51.78 44.15 -9.71
N PRO A 227 -51.86 43.03 -8.96
CA PRO A 227 -52.58 43.03 -7.69
C PRO A 227 -51.87 43.91 -6.66
N LYS A 228 -52.59 44.91 -6.13
CA LYS A 228 -52.08 45.83 -5.10
C LYS A 228 -52.49 45.32 -3.73
N LYS A 229 -51.54 45.25 -2.81
CA LYS A 229 -51.74 44.88 -1.42
C LYS A 229 -51.65 46.11 -0.52
N PHE A 230 -52.66 46.38 0.30
CA PHE A 230 -52.62 47.44 1.29
C PHE A 230 -52.83 46.91 2.70
N LEU A 231 -52.26 47.57 3.71
CA LEU A 231 -52.42 47.24 5.12
C LEU A 231 -52.75 48.49 5.95
N ARG A 232 -53.62 48.33 6.94
CA ARG A 232 -53.89 49.33 7.99
C ARG A 232 -54.25 48.65 9.30
N PHE A 233 -54.35 49.42 10.39
CA PHE A 233 -54.79 48.90 11.68
C PHE A 233 -55.72 49.88 12.40
N SER A 234 -56.57 49.38 13.29
CA SER A 234 -57.42 50.19 14.17
C SER A 234 -56.74 50.41 15.53
N ALA A 235 -56.94 51.59 16.13
CA ALA A 235 -56.45 51.87 17.48
C ALA A 235 -57.28 51.15 18.56
N GLU A 236 -58.53 50.79 18.24
CA GLU A 236 -59.50 50.20 19.17
C GLU A 236 -60.29 49.03 18.56
N ALA A 237 -61.02 48.31 19.41
CA ALA A 237 -61.66 47.03 19.10
C ALA A 237 -62.95 47.18 18.29
N SER A 238 -63.50 48.39 18.31
CA SER A 238 -64.78 48.78 17.73
C SER A 238 -64.53 49.60 16.46
N ALA A 239 -65.35 49.38 15.44
CA ALA A 239 -65.32 50.14 14.18
C ALA A 239 -65.36 51.66 14.47
N GLY A 240 -64.37 52.42 14.00
CA GLY A 240 -64.43 53.89 14.08
C GLY A 240 -63.08 54.62 14.06
N THR A 241 -62.03 54.05 14.65
CA THR A 241 -60.75 54.77 14.82
C THR A 241 -59.59 54.07 14.09
N TRP A 242 -59.21 54.61 12.93
CA TRP A 242 -58.10 54.15 12.09
C TRP A 242 -56.99 55.21 12.08
N PRO A 243 -55.96 55.10 12.94
CA PRO A 243 -54.95 56.15 13.14
C PRO A 243 -54.03 56.37 11.93
N ASN A 244 -53.98 55.42 11.00
CA ASN A 244 -53.16 55.48 9.80
C ASN A 244 -54.02 55.32 8.53
N PRO A 245 -53.63 55.97 7.42
CA PRO A 245 -54.18 55.62 6.12
C PRO A 245 -53.76 54.21 5.70
N TRP A 246 -54.37 53.69 4.64
CA TRP A 246 -53.95 52.44 4.01
C TRP A 246 -52.53 52.53 3.44
N TRP A 247 -51.64 51.63 3.84
CA TRP A 247 -50.26 51.53 3.33
C TRP A 247 -50.13 50.47 2.24
N ASN A 248 -49.59 50.81 1.08
CA ASN A 248 -49.31 49.85 0.01
C ASN A 248 -48.03 49.03 0.31
N ILE A 249 -48.09 47.70 0.23
CA ILE A 249 -47.02 46.75 0.61
C ILE A 249 -46.76 45.63 -0.43
N THR A 250 -47.07 45.88 -1.70
CA THR A 250 -47.18 44.85 -2.76
C THR A 250 -45.90 44.04 -3.09
N ASN A 251 -44.67 44.58 -2.97
CA ASN A 251 -43.37 43.85 -2.99
C ASN A 251 -42.19 44.84 -2.82
N PRO A 252 -41.04 44.49 -2.19
CA PRO A 252 -39.83 45.33 -2.13
C PRO A 252 -38.97 45.36 -3.40
N ALA A 253 -39.33 44.64 -4.46
CA ALA A 253 -38.58 44.57 -5.71
C ALA A 253 -39.45 45.05 -6.88
N TYR A 254 -39.60 46.36 -6.98
CA TYR A 254 -40.05 47.08 -8.18
C TYR A 254 -39.10 48.27 -8.39
N PRO A 255 -38.98 48.80 -9.63
CA PRO A 255 -38.07 49.90 -9.94
C PRO A 255 -38.34 51.10 -9.02
N GLY A 256 -37.46 51.32 -8.03
CA GLY A 256 -37.58 52.40 -7.03
C GLY A 256 -37.72 51.98 -5.57
N ALA A 257 -37.74 50.69 -5.22
CA ALA A 257 -37.74 50.24 -3.81
C ALA A 257 -36.32 50.10 -3.23
N SER A 258 -36.19 50.27 -1.90
CA SER A 258 -34.92 50.38 -1.14
C SER A 258 -34.09 49.09 -1.00
N GLU A 259 -33.89 48.34 -2.08
CA GLU A 259 -32.62 47.62 -2.23
C GLU A 259 -31.52 48.69 -2.36
N ILE A 260 -30.32 48.47 -1.80
CA ILE A 260 -29.18 49.31 -2.19
C ILE A 260 -28.99 49.04 -3.67
N LEU A 261 -29.48 49.98 -4.51
CA LEU A 261 -29.35 49.90 -5.95
C LEU A 261 -27.90 49.53 -6.26
N ASN A 262 -27.66 48.67 -7.24
CA ASN A 262 -26.28 48.31 -7.62
C ASN A 262 -25.41 49.57 -7.84
N GLY A 263 -25.99 50.67 -8.32
CA GLY A 263 -25.31 51.97 -8.44
C GLY A 263 -25.00 52.71 -7.13
N ALA A 264 -25.66 52.37 -6.03
CA ALA A 264 -25.43 52.90 -4.69
C ALA A 264 -24.40 52.08 -3.87
N LEU A 265 -24.08 50.85 -4.29
CA LEU A 265 -22.94 50.11 -3.76
C LEU A 265 -21.63 50.75 -4.25
N PRO A 266 -20.59 50.84 -3.41
CA PRO A 266 -19.23 51.12 -3.89
C PRO A 266 -18.87 50.11 -4.97
N ALA A 267 -18.13 50.55 -5.99
CA ALA A 267 -17.80 49.73 -7.16
C ALA A 267 -17.48 48.30 -6.73
N ARG A 268 -16.46 48.09 -5.88
CA ARG A 268 -15.96 46.80 -5.31
C ARG A 268 -16.97 45.81 -4.69
N LEU A 269 -18.26 46.15 -4.58
CA LEU A 269 -19.32 45.25 -4.08
C LEU A 269 -20.47 45.01 -5.08
N ARG A 270 -20.35 45.53 -6.32
CA ARG A 270 -21.35 45.37 -7.39
C ARG A 270 -21.24 44.02 -8.13
N SER A 271 -22.32 43.63 -8.80
CA SER A 271 -22.46 42.33 -9.48
C SER A 271 -21.50 42.08 -10.66
N VAL A 272 -20.98 43.13 -11.30
CA VAL A 272 -19.92 43.05 -12.33
C VAL A 272 -19.04 44.29 -12.22
N GLN A 273 -17.75 44.10 -11.98
CA GLN A 273 -16.76 45.17 -11.84
C GLN A 273 -16.09 45.51 -13.18
N THR A 274 -15.67 46.76 -13.34
CA THR A 274 -14.65 47.11 -14.34
C THR A 274 -13.30 46.58 -13.86
N ALA A 275 -12.52 45.99 -14.77
CA ALA A 275 -11.20 45.50 -14.44
C ALA A 275 -10.29 46.65 -13.94
N LEU A 276 -9.55 46.40 -12.87
CA LEU A 276 -8.51 47.31 -12.40
C LEU A 276 -7.44 47.51 -13.48
N SER A 277 -6.85 48.71 -13.54
CA SER A 277 -5.64 48.94 -14.33
C SER A 277 -4.39 48.41 -13.62
N ASP A 278 -4.36 48.47 -12.29
CA ASP A 278 -3.25 48.02 -11.44
C ASP A 278 -3.77 47.35 -10.16
N ALA A 279 -3.38 46.10 -9.90
CA ALA A 279 -3.77 45.37 -8.71
C ALA A 279 -3.23 45.98 -7.40
N ASN A 280 -2.14 46.75 -7.42
CA ASN A 280 -1.60 47.43 -6.22
C ASN A 280 -2.51 48.55 -5.71
N THR A 281 -3.39 49.07 -6.57
CA THR A 281 -4.33 50.15 -6.21
C THR A 281 -5.56 49.64 -5.44
N ALA A 282 -5.78 48.33 -5.43
CA ALA A 282 -6.88 47.72 -4.69
C ALA A 282 -6.51 47.55 -3.22
N THR A 283 -6.74 48.60 -2.45
CA THR A 283 -6.36 48.72 -1.03
C THR A 283 -7.55 48.62 -0.07
N GLU A 284 -8.78 48.59 -0.57
CA GLU A 284 -9.99 48.50 0.24
C GLU A 284 -10.59 47.09 0.21
N THR A 285 -11.27 46.70 1.28
CA THR A 285 -11.96 45.40 1.34
C THR A 285 -13.06 45.31 0.28
N GLY A 286 -13.02 44.28 -0.55
CA GLY A 286 -14.03 44.02 -1.58
C GLY A 286 -13.62 42.98 -2.63
N PHE A 287 -14.49 42.84 -3.61
CA PHE A 287 -14.30 41.98 -4.77
C PHE A 287 -13.98 42.82 -6.00
N TYR A 288 -12.87 42.50 -6.65
CA TYR A 288 -12.36 43.22 -7.80
C TYR A 288 -12.24 42.26 -8.97
N SER A 289 -12.45 42.76 -10.17
CA SER A 289 -12.08 42.06 -11.39
C SER A 289 -10.71 42.53 -11.86
N VAL A 290 -9.94 41.61 -12.42
CA VAL A 290 -8.71 41.94 -13.15
C VAL A 290 -8.79 41.31 -14.54
N ASN A 291 -8.12 41.92 -15.51
CA ASN A 291 -8.03 41.42 -16.88
C ASN A 291 -6.57 41.17 -17.25
N ALA A 292 -6.33 40.76 -18.50
CA ALA A 292 -4.98 40.47 -18.97
C ALA A 292 -4.06 41.72 -19.01
N GLY A 293 -4.61 42.93 -19.07
CA GLY A 293 -3.87 44.19 -19.08
C GLY A 293 -3.70 44.83 -17.70
N THR A 294 -4.24 44.24 -16.63
CA THR A 294 -4.05 44.72 -15.26
C THR A 294 -2.59 44.49 -14.85
N VAL A 295 -1.87 45.55 -14.49
CA VAL A 295 -0.49 45.42 -14.01
C VAL A 295 -0.45 44.95 -12.55
N ASN A 296 0.69 44.39 -12.12
CA ASN A 296 0.93 43.86 -10.77
C ASN A 296 0.01 42.70 -10.34
N THR A 297 -0.58 41.96 -11.28
CA THR A 297 -1.19 40.64 -11.05
C THR A 297 -0.12 39.54 -11.09
N PRO A 298 -0.38 38.34 -10.53
CA PRO A 298 0.58 37.23 -10.62
C PRO A 298 0.73 36.69 -12.04
N GLU A 299 -0.29 36.90 -12.88
CA GLU A 299 -0.34 36.51 -14.28
C GLU A 299 -1.26 37.47 -15.06
N GLY A 300 -0.96 37.69 -16.34
CA GLY A 300 -1.75 38.53 -17.25
C GLY A 300 -2.99 37.79 -17.75
N ALA A 301 -3.92 37.46 -16.85
CA ALA A 301 -5.14 36.73 -17.18
C ALA A 301 -6.35 37.22 -16.39
N GLN A 302 -7.53 37.06 -16.98
CA GLN A 302 -8.79 37.40 -16.33
C GLN A 302 -9.03 36.54 -15.09
N GLY A 303 -9.40 37.19 -13.99
CA GLY A 303 -9.67 36.51 -12.73
C GLY A 303 -10.37 37.41 -11.73
N SER A 304 -10.73 36.82 -10.60
CA SER A 304 -11.23 37.54 -9.44
C SER A 304 -10.08 37.88 -8.51
N LEU A 305 -10.02 39.12 -8.06
CA LEU A 305 -9.13 39.59 -7.02
C LEU A 305 -9.98 39.89 -5.78
N THR A 306 -9.79 39.12 -4.72
CA THR A 306 -10.39 39.38 -3.42
C THR A 306 -9.39 40.16 -2.58
N VAL A 307 -9.82 41.30 -2.04
CA VAL A 307 -8.98 42.15 -1.20
C VAL A 307 -9.58 42.22 0.18
N VAL A 308 -8.75 42.02 1.19
CA VAL A 308 -9.10 42.19 2.59
C VAL A 308 -8.12 43.17 3.21
N ALA A 309 -8.61 44.38 3.50
CA ALA A 309 -7.88 45.40 4.24
C ALA A 309 -8.22 45.26 5.73
N VAL A 310 -7.24 44.87 6.53
CA VAL A 310 -7.36 44.77 7.99
C VAL A 310 -7.17 46.14 8.64
N THR A 311 -6.28 46.94 8.06
CA THR A 311 -6.11 48.37 8.35
C THR A 311 -5.91 49.11 7.02
N ALA A 312 -5.73 50.44 7.08
CA ALA A 312 -5.39 51.23 5.88
C ALA A 312 -4.05 50.82 5.22
N THR A 313 -3.21 50.06 5.93
CA THR A 313 -1.84 49.72 5.52
C THR A 313 -1.58 48.22 5.46
N VAL A 314 -2.41 47.40 6.11
CA VAL A 314 -2.27 45.94 6.14
C VAL A 314 -3.35 45.31 5.26
N ILE A 315 -2.94 44.82 4.09
CA ILE A 315 -3.85 44.35 3.04
C ILE A 315 -3.42 42.97 2.55
N THR A 316 -4.37 42.07 2.42
CA THR A 316 -4.18 40.77 1.77
C THR A 316 -4.92 40.72 0.45
N GLN A 317 -4.28 40.16 -0.57
CA GLN A 317 -4.89 39.94 -1.87
C GLN A 317 -4.83 38.47 -2.25
N ILE A 318 -5.97 37.96 -2.73
CA ILE A 318 -6.09 36.62 -3.29
C ILE A 318 -6.56 36.78 -4.73
N TYR A 319 -5.73 36.37 -5.67
CA TYR A 319 -6.10 36.26 -7.07
C TYR A 319 -6.49 34.82 -7.37
N ILE A 320 -7.67 34.66 -7.96
CA ILE A 320 -8.15 33.38 -8.50
C ILE A 320 -8.36 33.58 -9.99
N ARG A 321 -7.60 32.83 -10.78
CA ARG A 321 -7.77 32.84 -12.23
C ARG A 321 -9.09 32.19 -12.62
N GLY A 322 -9.87 32.89 -13.45
CA GLY A 322 -11.20 32.42 -13.84
C GLY A 322 -11.17 31.14 -14.70
N SER A 323 -10.11 30.93 -15.48
CA SER A 323 -10.07 29.82 -16.45
C SER A 323 -9.60 28.47 -15.88
N ASN A 324 -8.94 28.44 -14.72
CA ASN A 324 -8.36 27.19 -14.17
C ASN A 324 -8.31 27.11 -12.64
N GLY A 325 -8.82 28.13 -11.93
CA GLY A 325 -8.83 28.12 -10.47
C GLY A 325 -7.45 28.21 -9.82
N ASN A 326 -6.38 28.53 -10.55
CA ASN A 326 -5.08 28.81 -9.93
C ASN A 326 -5.26 29.94 -8.91
N MET A 327 -4.81 29.68 -7.69
CA MET A 327 -4.89 30.64 -6.60
C MET A 327 -3.51 31.18 -6.30
N TYR A 328 -3.43 32.49 -6.19
CA TYR A 328 -2.23 33.20 -5.78
C TYR A 328 -2.58 34.15 -4.65
N MET A 329 -1.65 34.34 -3.73
CA MET A 329 -1.79 35.26 -2.61
C MET A 329 -0.58 36.17 -2.54
N ARG A 330 -0.82 37.41 -2.09
CA ARG A 330 0.22 38.33 -1.64
C ARG A 330 -0.32 39.21 -0.53
N TRP A 331 0.56 39.94 0.12
CA TRP A 331 0.18 40.90 1.16
C TRP A 331 0.98 42.20 1.04
N ASN A 332 0.47 43.24 1.67
CA ASN A 332 1.16 44.50 1.90
C ASN A 332 1.11 44.77 3.40
N ASN A 333 2.28 44.94 4.03
CA ASN A 333 2.42 45.24 5.46
C ASN A 333 2.87 46.69 5.68
N GLY A 334 2.17 47.62 5.03
CA GLY A 334 2.27 49.06 5.26
C GLY A 334 3.37 49.83 4.56
N SER A 335 4.09 49.24 3.60
CA SER A 335 5.06 49.99 2.78
C SER A 335 5.35 49.36 1.41
N THR A 336 5.25 48.03 1.30
CA THR A 336 5.59 47.30 0.08
C THR A 336 4.72 46.06 -0.09
N TRP A 337 4.34 45.80 -1.35
CA TRP A 337 3.71 44.55 -1.75
C TRP A 337 4.74 43.43 -1.75
N SER A 338 4.41 42.29 -1.15
CA SER A 338 5.17 41.06 -1.34
C SER A 338 5.06 40.59 -2.79
N SER A 339 6.02 39.77 -3.22
CA SER A 339 5.85 38.96 -4.43
C SER A 339 4.61 38.08 -4.30
N TRP A 340 3.98 37.78 -5.43
CA TRP A 340 2.88 36.83 -5.48
C TRP A 340 3.39 35.41 -5.23
N ALA A 341 2.73 34.70 -4.31
CA ALA A 341 2.94 33.29 -4.05
C ALA A 341 1.76 32.48 -4.60
N LYS A 342 2.03 31.38 -5.30
CA LYS A 342 0.98 30.45 -5.75
C LYS A 342 0.58 29.53 -4.60
N VAL A 343 -0.71 29.46 -4.25
CA VAL A 343 -1.21 28.85 -3.00
C VAL A 343 -2.28 27.77 -3.17
N GLY A 344 -2.79 27.54 -4.38
CA GLY A 344 -3.81 26.52 -4.61
C GLY A 344 -3.83 25.98 -6.05
N LEU A 345 -3.96 24.66 -6.16
CA LEU A 345 -4.25 23.89 -7.37
C LEU A 345 -5.53 23.08 -7.11
N GLN A 346 -6.47 23.06 -8.05
CA GLN A 346 -7.66 22.21 -7.96
C GLN A 346 -7.62 21.14 -9.06
N ASP A 347 -7.21 19.91 -8.74
CA ASP A 347 -7.92 18.67 -9.14
C ASP A 347 -7.51 17.41 -8.29
N ARG A 348 -8.38 16.39 -8.30
CA ARG A 348 -8.75 15.31 -7.35
C ARG A 348 -7.72 14.25 -6.87
N ASN A 349 -7.94 13.80 -5.62
CA ASN A 349 -7.69 12.45 -5.02
C ASN A 349 -6.27 11.91 -4.76
N ASN A 350 -5.20 12.62 -5.07
CA ASN A 350 -3.84 12.31 -4.60
C ASN A 350 -3.21 13.59 -4.07
N THR A 351 -2.95 13.69 -2.76
CA THR A 351 -2.37 14.92 -2.20
C THR A 351 -0.91 15.02 -2.64
N TRP A 352 -0.69 15.63 -3.80
CA TRP A 352 0.55 16.35 -4.09
C TRP A 352 0.62 17.51 -3.09
N SER A 353 1.20 17.24 -1.93
CA SER A 353 1.85 18.27 -1.10
C SER A 353 3.31 18.37 -1.52
N GLY A 354 3.58 18.44 -2.83
CA GLY A 354 4.85 18.94 -3.31
C GLY A 354 4.88 20.43 -3.01
N THR A 355 5.15 20.78 -1.75
CA THR A 355 5.81 22.04 -1.45
C THR A 355 7.11 21.96 -2.22
N GLN A 356 7.20 22.67 -3.35
CA GLN A 356 8.49 23.17 -3.76
C GLN A 356 8.88 24.16 -2.66
N SER A 357 9.53 23.66 -1.61
CA SER A 357 10.20 24.55 -0.67
C SER A 357 11.39 25.10 -1.43
N LEU A 358 11.16 26.19 -2.16
CA LEU A 358 12.21 27.06 -2.65
C LEU A 358 12.69 27.84 -1.42
N ASP A 359 13.36 27.15 -0.51
CA ASP A 359 14.05 27.87 0.55
C ASP A 359 15.23 28.57 -0.12
N GLY A 360 15.12 29.89 -0.29
CA GLY A 360 16.20 30.74 -0.78
C GLY A 360 17.45 30.70 0.12
N ALA A 361 17.41 29.97 1.24
CA ALA A 361 18.54 29.66 2.11
C ALA A 361 18.96 28.16 2.12
N GLY A 362 18.22 27.25 1.48
CA GLY A 362 18.49 25.80 1.48
C GLY A 362 19.35 25.35 0.28
N SER A 363 20.37 24.51 0.51
CA SER A 363 21.36 24.11 -0.50
C SER A 363 20.87 23.14 -1.60
N TYR A 364 19.58 22.83 -1.69
CA TYR A 364 19.01 21.89 -2.66
C TYR A 364 17.52 22.17 -2.94
N VAL A 365 17.03 21.70 -4.10
CA VAL A 365 15.61 21.67 -4.46
C VAL A 365 15.05 20.28 -4.20
N GLN A 366 13.90 20.19 -3.54
CA GLN A 366 13.30 18.93 -3.14
C GLN A 366 11.86 18.79 -3.62
N PHE A 367 11.54 17.60 -4.10
CA PHE A 367 10.19 17.08 -4.17
C PHE A 367 10.02 16.02 -3.08
N ALA A 368 9.12 16.27 -2.11
CA ALA A 368 8.93 15.40 -0.96
C ALA A 368 7.51 14.82 -0.88
N LEU A 369 7.43 13.53 -0.51
CA LEU A 369 6.22 12.86 -0.08
C LEU A 369 6.24 12.75 1.45
N ASN A 370 5.36 13.48 2.10
CA ASN A 370 5.29 13.55 3.56
C ASN A 370 4.11 12.69 4.07
N ARG A 371 4.39 11.77 4.98
CA ARG A 371 3.36 11.02 5.73
C ARG A 371 3.72 11.00 7.22
N GLY A 372 3.20 11.96 7.98
CA GLY A 372 3.58 12.15 9.39
C GLY A 372 5.04 12.60 9.49
N SER A 373 5.85 11.91 10.30
CA SER A 373 7.30 12.15 10.43
C SER A 373 8.15 11.50 9.33
N VAL A 374 7.52 10.73 8.43
CA VAL A 374 8.22 10.06 7.33
C VAL A 374 8.27 10.98 6.14
N VAL A 375 9.49 11.32 5.72
CA VAL A 375 9.75 12.14 4.54
C VAL A 375 10.55 11.30 3.55
N GLY A 376 9.93 10.97 2.42
CA GLY A 376 10.61 10.43 1.24
C GLY A 376 10.84 11.54 0.23
N SER A 377 12.03 11.64 -0.33
CA SER A 377 12.43 12.78 -1.15
C SER A 377 13.14 12.37 -2.44
N TYR A 378 12.91 13.21 -3.46
CA TYR A 378 13.72 13.34 -4.65
C TYR A 378 14.34 14.73 -4.64
N GLU A 379 15.66 14.80 -4.70
CA GLU A 379 16.42 16.02 -4.44
C GLU A 379 17.41 16.30 -5.58
N SER A 380 17.60 17.58 -5.88
CA SER A 380 18.65 18.05 -6.78
C SER A 380 19.46 19.12 -6.07
N GLY A 381 20.75 18.85 -5.90
CA GLY A 381 21.74 19.85 -5.56
C GLY A 381 22.52 20.29 -6.80
N VAL A 382 23.51 21.16 -6.62
CA VAL A 382 24.39 21.61 -7.71
C VAL A 382 25.30 20.50 -8.26
N ASN A 383 25.56 19.46 -7.46
CA ASN A 383 26.50 18.37 -7.79
C ASN A 383 25.88 16.98 -7.69
N PHE A 384 24.58 16.85 -7.39
CA PHE A 384 23.96 15.53 -7.17
C PHE A 384 22.47 15.53 -7.51
N ILE A 385 21.99 14.34 -7.86
CA ILE A 385 20.57 13.98 -7.86
C ILE A 385 20.41 12.84 -6.84
N GLY A 386 19.49 13.03 -5.90
CA GLY A 386 19.28 12.14 -4.76
C GLY A 386 17.88 11.54 -4.74
N LEU A 387 17.81 10.29 -4.29
CA LEU A 387 16.58 9.61 -3.90
C LEU A 387 16.80 9.06 -2.50
N GLY A 388 15.94 9.39 -1.55
CA GLY A 388 16.18 9.01 -0.17
C GLY A 388 15.00 9.18 0.76
N SER A 389 15.21 8.70 1.98
CA SER A 389 14.44 9.05 3.15
C SER A 389 15.24 10.12 3.92
N VAL A 390 14.60 11.25 4.23
CA VAL A 390 15.24 12.33 5.01
C VAL A 390 15.23 12.03 6.51
N SER A 391 14.27 11.20 6.93
CA SER A 391 14.09 10.72 8.30
C SER A 391 14.68 9.32 8.47
N ASP A 392 14.93 8.88 9.72
CA ASP A 392 15.49 7.57 10.10
C ASP A 392 14.56 6.40 9.72
N HIS A 393 14.48 6.13 8.41
CA HIS A 393 13.62 5.14 7.79
C HIS A 393 14.37 4.52 6.61
N PRO A 394 14.15 3.23 6.30
CA PRO A 394 14.82 2.60 5.17
C PRO A 394 14.32 3.13 3.83
N LEU A 395 15.24 3.27 2.87
CA LEU A 395 14.87 3.41 1.45
C LEU A 395 14.63 2.00 0.89
N ILE A 396 13.38 1.67 0.55
CA ILE A 396 12.98 0.31 0.18
C ILE A 396 12.72 0.22 -1.34
N PHE A 397 13.33 -0.78 -1.96
CA PHE A 397 13.03 -1.21 -3.33
C PHE A 397 12.10 -2.41 -3.30
N LYS A 398 10.95 -2.30 -3.97
CA LYS A 398 9.92 -3.35 -4.03
C LYS A 398 9.68 -3.80 -5.46
N ALA A 399 9.35 -5.08 -5.62
CA ALA A 399 8.78 -5.63 -6.85
C ALA A 399 7.63 -6.57 -6.49
N ASN A 400 6.47 -6.44 -7.17
CA ASN A 400 5.24 -7.17 -6.84
C ASN A 400 4.79 -6.99 -5.38
N ASN A 401 4.92 -5.77 -4.86
CA ASN A 401 4.64 -5.41 -3.46
C ASN A 401 5.50 -6.18 -2.41
N VAL A 402 6.55 -6.87 -2.86
CA VAL A 402 7.52 -7.54 -1.99
C VAL A 402 8.81 -6.76 -2.00
N GLU A 403 9.38 -6.57 -0.82
CA GLU A 403 10.68 -5.94 -0.69
C GLU A 403 11.80 -6.82 -1.27
N ARG A 404 12.66 -6.20 -2.08
CA ARG A 404 13.80 -6.85 -2.74
C ARG A 404 15.13 -6.33 -2.25
N ALA A 405 15.21 -5.04 -1.95
CA ALA A 405 16.40 -4.44 -1.38
C ALA A 405 16.05 -3.23 -0.51
N ARG A 406 16.96 -2.86 0.39
CA ARG A 406 16.88 -1.62 1.14
C ARG A 406 18.25 -1.02 1.43
N PHE A 407 18.27 0.29 1.68
CA PHE A 407 19.28 0.92 2.52
C PHE A 407 18.75 1.00 3.94
N GLU A 408 19.46 0.39 4.88
CA GLU A 408 19.14 0.39 6.30
C GLU A 408 19.72 1.64 6.98
N PRO A 409 18.91 2.43 7.71
CA PRO A 409 19.32 3.76 8.14
C PRO A 409 20.28 3.77 9.35
N THR A 410 20.31 2.73 10.18
CA THR A 410 21.15 2.67 11.39
C THR A 410 22.64 2.52 11.07
N ASN A 411 22.98 1.62 10.14
CA ASN A 411 24.38 1.30 9.80
C ASN A 411 24.75 1.70 8.36
N GLY A 412 23.78 2.16 7.57
CA GLY A 412 23.96 2.41 6.13
C GLY A 412 24.14 1.14 5.31
N ASP A 413 23.67 0.01 5.82
CA ASP A 413 23.86 -1.28 5.16
C ASP A 413 22.97 -1.37 3.91
N PHE A 414 23.57 -1.80 2.79
CA PHE A 414 22.80 -2.18 1.61
C PHE A 414 22.43 -3.66 1.72
N LEU A 415 21.13 -3.93 1.70
CA LEU A 415 20.56 -5.25 1.96
C LEU A 415 19.76 -5.70 0.76
N VAL A 416 20.00 -6.92 0.28
CA VAL A 416 19.27 -7.55 -0.83
C VAL A 416 18.68 -8.88 -0.35
N GLY A 417 17.36 -9.01 -0.43
CA GLY A 417 16.61 -10.15 0.11
C GLY A 417 16.52 -10.19 1.64
N LEU A 418 16.99 -9.14 2.32
CA LEU A 418 17.07 -9.04 3.78
C LEU A 418 16.43 -7.75 4.28
N THR A 419 15.87 -7.78 5.48
CA THR A 419 15.34 -6.58 6.16
C THR A 419 16.24 -6.07 7.29
N ALA A 420 17.25 -6.87 7.67
CA ALA A 420 18.26 -6.54 8.66
C ALA A 420 19.57 -7.26 8.31
N THR A 421 20.68 -6.72 8.77
CA THR A 421 22.00 -7.31 8.54
C THR A 421 22.11 -8.65 9.25
N ILE A 422 22.51 -9.66 8.48
CA ILE A 422 22.67 -11.02 8.98
C ILE A 422 23.96 -11.15 9.78
N ASP A 423 23.85 -11.63 11.01
CA ASP A 423 25.02 -12.16 11.72
C ASP A 423 25.32 -13.57 11.19
N PRO A 424 26.55 -13.82 10.68
CA PRO A 424 26.94 -15.15 10.21
C PRO A 424 26.86 -16.23 11.31
N ALA A 425 26.99 -15.86 12.58
CA ALA A 425 26.92 -16.80 13.70
C ALA A 425 25.48 -17.14 14.15
N THR A 426 24.50 -16.25 13.93
CA THR A 426 23.18 -16.38 14.58
C THR A 426 21.95 -16.16 13.68
N GLY A 427 22.09 -15.57 12.49
CA GLY A 427 20.94 -15.31 11.61
C GLY A 427 20.40 -16.54 10.84
N ASN A 428 19.17 -16.44 10.33
CA ASN A 428 18.46 -17.54 9.63
C ASN A 428 17.88 -17.17 8.24
N THR A 429 18.16 -15.98 7.72
CA THR A 429 17.60 -15.47 6.46
C THR A 429 18.56 -15.60 5.28
N THR A 430 18.03 -15.81 4.07
CA THR A 430 18.80 -15.87 2.82
C THR A 430 18.91 -14.48 2.18
N GLY A 431 20.10 -14.09 1.76
CA GLY A 431 20.33 -12.84 1.05
C GLY A 431 21.77 -12.33 1.18
N VAL A 432 21.96 -11.07 0.79
CA VAL A 432 23.27 -10.40 0.75
C VAL A 432 23.19 -9.09 1.52
N ALA A 433 24.18 -8.85 2.38
CA ALA A 433 24.33 -7.61 3.12
C ALA A 433 25.73 -7.02 2.90
N MET A 434 25.80 -5.72 2.63
CA MET A 434 27.04 -4.98 2.44
C MET A 434 27.10 -3.83 3.43
N ARG A 435 28.15 -3.81 4.27
CA ARG A 435 28.39 -2.74 5.25
C ARG A 435 29.55 -1.86 4.82
N PRO A 436 29.28 -0.68 4.24
CA PRO A 436 30.32 0.18 3.69
C PRO A 436 31.31 0.66 4.76
N ALA A 437 30.84 1.00 5.96
CA ALA A 437 31.68 1.51 7.05
C ALA A 437 32.80 0.57 7.52
N THR A 438 32.69 -0.74 7.24
CA THR A 438 33.69 -1.75 7.64
C THR A 438 34.23 -2.57 6.47
N GLY A 439 33.77 -2.30 5.24
CA GLY A 439 34.08 -3.11 4.05
C GLY A 439 33.60 -4.57 4.12
N ARG A 440 32.68 -4.90 5.03
CA ARG A 440 32.19 -6.28 5.22
C ARG A 440 31.08 -6.61 4.24
N MET A 441 31.09 -7.84 3.74
CA MET A 441 30.01 -8.41 2.96
C MET A 441 29.62 -9.78 3.52
N TRP A 442 28.33 -9.98 3.76
CA TRP A 442 27.77 -11.26 4.18
C TRP A 442 26.87 -11.81 3.08
N ARG A 443 27.00 -13.11 2.83
CA ARG A 443 26.18 -13.85 1.88
C ARG A 443 25.71 -15.11 2.57
N ARG A 444 24.40 -15.34 2.59
CA ARG A 444 23.80 -16.57 3.11
C ARG A 444 22.76 -17.06 2.14
N ALA A 445 22.76 -18.37 1.91
CA ALA A 445 21.74 -19.08 1.16
C ALA A 445 21.43 -20.40 1.85
N SER A 446 20.28 -20.98 1.52
CA SER A 446 19.91 -22.36 1.87
C SER A 446 19.94 -23.22 0.60
N GLY A 447 20.56 -24.39 0.66
CA GLY A 447 20.61 -25.37 -0.44
C GLY A 447 21.59 -25.06 -1.58
N TYR A 448 22.02 -23.80 -1.75
CA TYR A 448 22.95 -23.38 -2.80
C TYR A 448 24.19 -22.72 -2.20
N ASN A 449 25.34 -22.86 -2.86
CA ASN A 449 26.56 -22.17 -2.45
C ASN A 449 26.37 -20.64 -2.61
N PRO A 450 26.46 -19.86 -1.53
CA PRO A 450 26.27 -18.41 -1.56
C PRO A 450 27.43 -17.64 -2.21
N PHE A 451 28.50 -18.34 -2.64
CA PHE A 451 29.67 -17.77 -3.27
C PHE A 451 30.13 -18.59 -4.48
N TYR A 452 29.58 -18.27 -5.65
CA TYR A 452 30.04 -18.76 -6.95
C TYR A 452 30.84 -17.67 -7.65
N GLN A 453 32.07 -18.01 -8.05
CA GLN A 453 32.91 -17.19 -8.91
C GLN A 453 33.36 -18.06 -10.09
N SER A 454 33.39 -17.47 -11.28
CA SER A 454 33.84 -18.12 -12.50
C SER A 454 34.68 -17.14 -13.30
N ARG A 455 35.76 -17.65 -13.92
CA ARG A 455 36.43 -16.96 -15.02
C ARG A 455 35.90 -17.51 -16.34
N LEU A 456 35.76 -16.61 -17.33
CA LEU A 456 35.35 -16.96 -18.68
C LEU A 456 36.58 -17.01 -19.59
N ALA A 457 36.68 -18.05 -20.42
CA ALA A 457 37.68 -18.26 -21.48
C ALA A 457 39.16 -18.40 -21.08
N THR A 458 39.62 -17.79 -19.98
CA THR A 458 41.03 -17.79 -19.58
C THR A 458 41.26 -18.29 -18.15
N ASP A 459 42.41 -18.91 -17.95
CA ASP A 459 42.92 -19.31 -16.63
C ASP A 459 43.29 -18.06 -15.80
N GLY A 460 43.31 -18.17 -14.47
CA GLY A 460 43.78 -17.10 -13.58
C GLY A 460 43.06 -17.00 -12.23
N ALA A 461 43.34 -15.93 -11.49
CA ALA A 461 42.80 -15.71 -10.14
C ALA A 461 41.28 -15.40 -10.15
N VAL A 462 40.50 -16.16 -9.40
CA VAL A 462 39.07 -15.89 -9.11
C VAL A 462 38.88 -15.10 -7.82
N GLN A 463 39.85 -15.19 -6.90
CA GLN A 463 39.91 -14.42 -5.66
C GLN A 463 41.36 -14.04 -5.39
N GLU A 464 41.62 -12.77 -5.11
CA GLU A 464 42.95 -12.26 -4.79
C GLU A 464 42.97 -11.66 -3.38
N PHE A 465 44.11 -11.80 -2.70
CA PHE A 465 44.34 -11.30 -1.35
C PHE A 465 45.44 -10.24 -1.40
N TYR A 466 45.09 -9.02 -1.01
CA TYR A 466 46.00 -7.89 -0.97
C TYR A 466 46.35 -7.51 0.47
N ARG A 467 47.57 -7.03 0.66
CA ARG A 467 47.93 -6.14 1.77
C ARG A 467 48.22 -4.78 1.17
N GLU A 468 47.41 -3.79 1.53
CA GLU A 468 47.45 -2.45 0.94
C GLU A 468 47.31 -2.51 -0.58
N ASN A 469 48.38 -2.25 -1.34
CA ASN A 469 48.40 -2.25 -2.80
C ASN A 469 49.15 -3.45 -3.41
N SER A 470 49.62 -4.40 -2.60
CA SER A 470 50.42 -5.55 -3.07
C SER A 470 49.68 -6.87 -2.89
N SER A 471 49.66 -7.70 -3.94
CA SER A 471 49.07 -9.04 -3.91
C SER A 471 49.97 -9.99 -3.12
N VAL A 472 49.38 -10.69 -2.14
CA VAL A 472 50.09 -11.62 -1.23
C VAL A 472 49.60 -13.06 -1.33
N GLY A 473 48.66 -13.34 -2.23
CA GLY A 473 48.15 -14.67 -2.50
C GLY A 473 46.78 -14.65 -3.20
N GLY A 474 46.28 -15.82 -3.55
CA GLY A 474 44.98 -15.92 -4.21
C GLY A 474 44.53 -17.36 -4.45
N ILE A 475 43.32 -17.48 -5.00
CA ILE A 475 42.75 -18.72 -5.50
C ILE A 475 42.65 -18.56 -7.01
N SER A 476 43.33 -19.43 -7.75
CA SER A 476 43.32 -19.43 -9.21
C SER A 476 42.70 -20.71 -9.75
N VAL A 477 42.13 -20.61 -10.94
CA VAL A 477 41.56 -21.75 -11.67
C VAL A 477 42.23 -21.89 -13.02
N THR A 478 42.36 -23.12 -13.46
CA THR A 478 42.64 -23.46 -14.86
C THR A 478 41.44 -24.19 -15.46
N ALA A 479 41.50 -24.54 -16.74
CA ALA A 479 40.50 -25.40 -17.39
C ALA A 479 40.18 -26.70 -16.62
N THR A 480 41.11 -27.21 -15.79
CA THR A 480 40.98 -28.52 -15.13
C THR A 480 41.26 -28.53 -13.63
N GLY A 481 41.75 -27.43 -13.04
CA GLY A 481 42.19 -27.43 -11.64
C GLY A 481 41.98 -26.11 -10.90
N THR A 482 42.18 -26.15 -9.59
CA THR A 482 42.20 -25.00 -8.68
C THR A 482 43.51 -25.01 -7.90
N SER A 483 44.19 -23.87 -7.81
CA SER A 483 45.42 -23.71 -7.02
C SER A 483 45.23 -22.67 -5.92
N TYR A 484 45.72 -23.00 -4.72
CA TYR A 484 45.79 -22.08 -3.59
C TYR A 484 47.21 -21.50 -3.54
N SER A 485 47.37 -20.34 -4.16
CA SER A 485 48.66 -19.70 -4.35
C SER A 485 49.07 -18.91 -3.12
N THR A 486 50.17 -19.34 -2.48
CA THR A 486 50.92 -18.53 -1.51
C THR A 486 52.22 -18.04 -2.14
N THR A 487 52.63 -16.81 -1.84
CA THR A 487 53.85 -16.23 -2.41
C THR A 487 55.09 -16.99 -1.93
N SER A 488 55.96 -17.39 -2.87
CA SER A 488 57.19 -18.13 -2.54
C SER A 488 58.37 -17.79 -3.47
N ASP A 489 58.27 -16.66 -4.17
CA ASP A 489 59.27 -16.13 -5.08
C ASP A 489 60.58 -15.78 -4.35
N TYR A 490 61.71 -15.99 -5.02
CA TYR A 490 63.03 -15.74 -4.44
C TYR A 490 63.35 -14.24 -4.30
N ARG A 491 62.78 -13.38 -5.15
CA ARG A 491 62.98 -11.92 -5.10
C ARG A 491 62.41 -11.31 -3.83
N LEU A 492 61.47 -12.00 -3.19
CA LEU A 492 60.86 -11.61 -1.92
C LEU A 492 61.62 -12.15 -0.70
N LYS A 493 62.70 -12.91 -0.90
CA LYS A 493 63.40 -13.66 0.16
C LYS A 493 64.88 -13.27 0.25
N SER A 494 65.42 -13.30 1.47
CA SER A 494 66.85 -13.10 1.80
C SER A 494 67.35 -14.17 2.77
N ASP A 495 68.68 -14.23 2.98
CA ASP A 495 69.35 -15.15 3.90
C ASP A 495 68.97 -16.63 3.70
N ILE A 496 68.95 -17.07 2.44
CA ILE A 496 68.48 -18.41 2.05
C ILE A 496 69.51 -19.48 2.42
N GLN A 497 69.16 -20.41 3.32
CA GLN A 497 70.03 -21.51 3.77
C GLN A 497 69.29 -22.87 3.74
N PRO A 498 69.90 -23.97 3.27
CA PRO A 498 69.25 -25.28 3.26
C PRO A 498 68.97 -25.78 4.70
N ILE A 499 67.81 -26.41 4.91
CA ILE A 499 67.46 -27.02 6.22
C ILE A 499 68.24 -28.31 6.43
N VAL A 500 68.44 -29.10 5.37
CA VAL A 500 69.19 -30.35 5.39
C VAL A 500 70.10 -30.42 4.16
N THR A 501 71.25 -31.08 4.30
CA THR A 501 72.14 -31.40 3.18
C THR A 501 72.48 -32.89 3.25
N PHE A 502 72.43 -33.56 2.10
CA PHE A 502 72.84 -34.95 1.95
C PHE A 502 73.41 -35.17 0.55
N SER A 503 74.20 -36.24 0.41
CA SER A 503 74.80 -36.69 -0.85
C SER A 503 74.55 -38.20 -0.94
N LEU A 504 74.07 -38.66 -2.09
CA LEU A 504 73.83 -40.08 -2.36
C LEU A 504 75.00 -40.65 -3.17
N THR A 505 75.54 -41.78 -2.76
CA THR A 505 76.44 -42.56 -3.63
C THR A 505 75.63 -43.24 -4.75
N PRO A 506 76.25 -43.65 -5.87
CA PRO A 506 75.55 -44.37 -6.93
C PRO A 506 74.77 -45.58 -6.42
N GLU A 507 75.34 -46.33 -5.47
CA GLU A 507 74.72 -47.51 -4.87
C GLU A 507 73.52 -47.15 -4.01
N GLN A 508 73.56 -46.01 -3.31
CA GLN A 508 72.43 -45.52 -2.51
C GLN A 508 71.30 -45.00 -3.41
N PHE A 509 71.64 -44.41 -4.56
CA PHE A 509 70.66 -43.93 -5.54
C PHE A 509 69.85 -45.09 -6.15
N ASP A 510 70.51 -46.19 -6.50
CA ASP A 510 69.86 -47.35 -7.12
C ASP A 510 68.90 -48.11 -6.18
N ILE A 511 69.05 -47.94 -4.87
CA ILE A 511 68.18 -48.57 -3.86
C ILE A 511 66.95 -47.71 -3.55
N LEU A 512 66.97 -46.41 -3.88
CA LEU A 512 65.87 -45.49 -3.60
C LEU A 512 64.78 -45.59 -4.67
N ASP A 513 63.53 -45.45 -4.23
CA ASP A 513 62.39 -45.43 -5.17
C ASP A 513 62.24 -44.03 -5.78
N ASN A 514 61.59 -43.93 -6.94
CA ASN A 514 61.34 -42.67 -7.65
C ASN A 514 60.63 -41.63 -6.77
N ALA A 515 59.72 -42.06 -5.89
CA ALA A 515 59.04 -41.18 -4.94
C ALA A 515 60.02 -40.58 -3.91
N GLU A 516 60.95 -41.39 -3.40
CA GLU A 516 61.98 -40.94 -2.46
C GLU A 516 62.98 -40.01 -3.16
N LEU A 517 63.44 -40.36 -4.36
CA LEU A 517 64.32 -39.53 -5.18
C LEU A 517 63.69 -38.17 -5.51
N LYS A 518 62.39 -38.15 -5.81
CA LYS A 518 61.64 -36.91 -6.07
C LYS A 518 61.59 -36.00 -4.85
N ILE A 519 61.33 -36.53 -3.66
CA ILE A 519 61.32 -35.74 -2.41
C ILE A 519 62.74 -35.33 -2.01
N MET A 520 63.74 -36.20 -2.23
CA MET A 520 65.14 -35.88 -1.96
C MET A 520 65.69 -34.80 -2.92
N ALA A 521 65.14 -34.66 -4.11
CA ALA A 521 65.49 -33.56 -5.01
C ALA A 521 64.94 -32.19 -4.53
N LEU A 522 63.97 -32.15 -3.61
CA LEU A 522 63.44 -30.90 -3.07
C LEU A 522 64.38 -30.31 -2.02
N ARG A 523 64.67 -29.02 -2.14
CA ARG A 523 65.51 -28.28 -1.20
C ARG A 523 64.69 -27.37 -0.28
N PRO A 524 64.29 -27.84 0.91
CA PRO A 524 63.70 -26.95 1.90
C PRO A 524 64.76 -26.00 2.46
N VAL A 525 64.39 -24.74 2.65
CA VAL A 525 65.28 -23.66 3.08
C VAL A 525 64.71 -22.86 4.25
N PHE A 526 65.60 -22.33 5.06
CA PHE A 526 65.35 -21.15 5.89
C PHE A 526 65.50 -19.89 5.02
N HIS A 527 64.64 -18.90 5.23
CA HIS A 527 64.72 -17.60 4.58
C HIS A 527 64.12 -16.50 5.47
N ARG A 528 64.44 -15.24 5.16
CA ARG A 528 63.75 -14.04 5.67
C ARG A 528 62.99 -13.37 4.53
N TRP A 529 61.98 -12.58 4.87
CA TRP A 529 61.26 -11.76 3.88
C TRP A 529 61.95 -10.39 3.73
N ASN A 530 62.14 -9.94 2.48
CA ASN A 530 62.75 -8.63 2.20
C ASN A 530 61.89 -7.48 2.72
N ASP A 531 60.56 -7.59 2.54
CA ASP A 531 59.60 -6.54 2.90
C ASP A 531 58.85 -6.83 4.23
N ALA A 532 59.31 -7.83 4.98
CA ALA A 532 58.77 -8.16 6.31
C ALA A 532 59.84 -8.77 7.24
N PRO A 533 60.94 -8.05 7.52
CA PRO A 533 62.04 -8.56 8.34
C PRO A 533 61.60 -8.90 9.78
N GLU A 534 60.51 -8.30 10.27
CA GLU A 534 59.92 -8.54 11.58
C GLU A 534 59.39 -9.97 11.77
N LYS A 535 59.11 -10.70 10.68
CA LYS A 535 58.66 -12.09 10.75
C LYS A 535 59.76 -13.08 11.12
N GLY A 536 61.02 -12.63 11.19
CA GLY A 536 62.14 -13.49 11.56
C GLY A 536 62.48 -14.53 10.48
N VAL A 537 63.07 -15.64 10.91
CA VAL A 537 63.46 -16.75 10.01
C VAL A 537 62.26 -17.67 9.81
N VAL A 538 61.91 -17.92 8.55
CA VAL A 538 60.78 -18.75 8.13
C VAL A 538 61.30 -19.94 7.29
N THR A 539 60.65 -21.09 7.39
CA THR A 539 60.95 -22.28 6.57
C THR A 539 60.05 -22.33 5.33
N GLY A 540 60.58 -22.84 4.22
CA GLY A 540 59.79 -23.05 3.01
C GLY A 540 60.63 -23.55 1.84
N PHE A 541 60.09 -23.44 0.64
CA PHE A 541 60.81 -23.74 -0.61
C PHE A 541 61.04 -22.47 -1.42
N ILE A 542 61.98 -22.51 -2.37
CA ILE A 542 62.12 -21.49 -3.40
C ILE A 542 61.39 -21.97 -4.65
N ALA A 543 60.38 -21.20 -5.10
CA ALA A 543 59.46 -21.65 -6.14
C ALA A 543 60.16 -22.11 -7.44
N HIS A 544 61.14 -21.35 -7.95
CA HIS A 544 61.83 -21.74 -9.19
C HIS A 544 62.72 -22.98 -9.05
N GLU A 545 63.20 -23.29 -7.84
CA GLU A 545 63.97 -24.53 -7.57
C GLU A 545 63.01 -25.72 -7.49
N ALA A 546 61.91 -25.55 -6.74
CA ALA A 546 60.85 -26.56 -6.65
C ALA A 546 60.20 -26.85 -8.01
N GLN A 547 60.07 -25.85 -8.89
CA GLN A 547 59.46 -25.98 -10.21
C GLN A 547 60.17 -27.02 -11.10
N GLN A 548 61.47 -27.25 -10.89
CA GLN A 548 62.24 -28.26 -11.63
C GLN A 548 61.90 -29.70 -11.22
N VAL A 549 61.35 -29.89 -10.01
CA VAL A 549 61.07 -31.20 -9.40
C VAL A 549 59.57 -31.49 -9.34
N VAL A 550 58.78 -30.47 -8.97
CA VAL A 550 57.32 -30.51 -8.80
C VAL A 550 56.66 -29.35 -9.57
N PRO A 551 56.73 -29.35 -10.91
CA PRO A 551 56.18 -28.27 -11.74
C PRO A 551 54.67 -28.06 -11.53
N HIS A 552 53.94 -29.12 -11.17
CA HIS A 552 52.50 -29.06 -10.89
C HIS A 552 52.16 -28.28 -9.61
N ALA A 553 53.10 -28.12 -8.70
CA ALA A 553 52.92 -27.39 -7.44
C ALA A 553 53.30 -25.91 -7.53
N VAL A 554 53.88 -25.44 -8.64
CA VAL A 554 54.36 -24.07 -8.82
C VAL A 554 53.61 -23.38 -9.95
N THR A 555 53.14 -22.16 -9.70
CA THR A 555 52.46 -21.32 -10.69
C THR A 555 53.28 -20.06 -10.98
N GLY A 556 53.42 -19.71 -12.26
CA GLY A 556 54.17 -18.55 -12.75
C GLY A 556 55.57 -18.90 -13.27
N LYS A 557 56.19 -17.98 -14.02
CA LYS A 557 57.54 -18.14 -14.59
C LYS A 557 58.59 -17.38 -13.78
N LYS A 558 59.83 -17.89 -13.78
CA LYS A 558 60.95 -17.21 -13.12
C LYS A 558 61.23 -15.87 -13.80
N ASP A 559 61.40 -14.82 -13.00
CA ASP A 559 61.75 -13.46 -13.44
C ASP A 559 60.73 -12.83 -14.40
N GLU A 560 59.48 -13.28 -14.34
CA GLU A 560 58.40 -12.71 -15.13
C GLU A 560 58.09 -11.27 -14.69
N ILE A 561 57.93 -10.40 -15.68
CA ILE A 561 57.54 -9.00 -15.54
C ILE A 561 56.36 -8.80 -16.48
N VAL A 562 55.35 -8.07 -16.00
CA VAL A 562 54.19 -7.71 -16.80
C VAL A 562 54.09 -6.21 -16.92
N ASP A 563 53.66 -5.76 -18.11
CA ASP A 563 53.33 -4.37 -18.33
C ASP A 563 52.09 -3.99 -17.52
N LEU A 564 52.19 -2.91 -16.75
CA LEU A 564 51.08 -2.26 -16.07
C LEU A 564 50.63 -1.07 -16.92
N GLY A 565 49.32 -0.86 -17.01
CA GLY A 565 48.80 0.17 -17.89
C GLY A 565 47.38 0.61 -17.58
N ARG A 566 46.89 1.49 -18.45
CA ARG A 566 45.48 1.83 -18.56
C ARG A 566 44.85 0.89 -19.57
N GLU A 567 43.84 0.18 -19.10
CA GLU A 567 42.91 -0.52 -19.97
C GLU A 567 41.87 0.47 -20.44
N ILE A 568 41.79 0.69 -21.75
CA ILE A 568 40.83 1.58 -22.40
C ILE A 568 39.89 0.68 -23.17
N VAL A 569 38.67 0.48 -22.67
CA VAL A 569 37.62 -0.19 -23.42
C VAL A 569 36.99 0.86 -24.34
N PRO A 570 37.21 0.79 -25.66
CA PRO A 570 36.74 1.84 -26.57
C PRO A 570 35.22 1.94 -26.54
N ALA A 571 34.72 3.13 -26.82
CA ALA A 571 33.30 3.32 -27.03
C ALA A 571 32.84 2.40 -28.18
N HIS A 572 31.83 1.58 -27.90
CA HIS A 572 31.24 0.68 -28.88
C HIS A 572 29.72 0.79 -28.84
N GLU A 573 29.12 0.56 -29.99
CA GLU A 573 27.69 0.64 -30.16
C GLU A 573 27.05 -0.71 -29.87
N VAL A 574 26.05 -0.71 -28.99
CA VAL A 574 25.30 -1.90 -28.63
C VAL A 574 23.85 -1.68 -28.98
N GLU A 575 23.27 -2.61 -29.72
CA GLU A 575 21.86 -2.62 -30.03
C GLU A 575 21.07 -3.07 -28.79
N ARG A 576 20.24 -2.18 -28.25
CA ARG A 576 19.31 -2.49 -27.15
C ARG A 576 17.89 -2.43 -27.67
N GLU A 577 17.13 -3.46 -27.36
CA GLU A 577 15.69 -3.43 -27.48
C GLU A 577 15.11 -2.52 -26.38
N ILE A 578 14.60 -1.37 -26.80
CA ILE A 578 13.88 -0.43 -25.95
C ILE A 578 12.40 -0.58 -26.31
N THR A 579 11.57 -0.82 -25.30
CA THR A 579 10.12 -0.83 -25.50
C THR A 579 9.60 0.60 -25.30
N ASP A 580 8.91 1.12 -26.30
CA ASP A 580 8.30 2.45 -26.24
C ASP A 580 7.12 2.49 -25.25
N GLN A 581 6.54 3.69 -25.07
CA GLN A 581 5.45 3.93 -24.14
C GLN A 581 4.14 3.19 -24.53
N ASP A 582 4.09 2.61 -25.74
CA ASP A 582 2.96 1.88 -26.31
C ASP A 582 3.19 0.37 -26.35
N GLY A 583 4.33 -0.13 -25.84
CA GLY A 583 4.63 -1.56 -25.74
C GLY A 583 5.30 -2.17 -26.98
N ASN A 584 5.72 -1.37 -27.95
CA ASN A 584 6.44 -1.86 -29.13
C ASN A 584 7.94 -1.87 -28.87
N THR A 585 8.59 -2.98 -29.22
CA THR A 585 10.03 -3.14 -29.06
C THR A 585 10.75 -2.56 -30.27
N GLN A 586 11.58 -1.54 -30.06
CA GLN A 586 12.45 -0.94 -31.05
C GLN A 586 13.92 -1.18 -30.67
N THR A 587 14.70 -1.70 -31.61
CA THR A 587 16.16 -1.78 -31.43
C THR A 587 16.77 -0.39 -31.62
N VAL A 588 17.32 0.16 -30.55
CA VAL A 588 18.03 1.44 -30.55
C VAL A 588 19.50 1.17 -30.32
N THR A 589 20.34 1.72 -31.20
CA THR A 589 21.79 1.69 -31.06
C THR A 589 22.20 2.67 -29.97
N VAL A 590 22.72 2.15 -28.86
CA VAL A 590 23.21 2.95 -27.73
C VAL A 590 24.73 2.91 -27.72
N THR A 591 25.36 4.07 -27.77
CA THR A 591 26.81 4.19 -27.62
C THR A 591 27.16 3.97 -26.15
N VAL A 592 27.86 2.88 -25.86
CA VAL A 592 28.47 2.67 -24.54
C VAL A 592 29.73 3.53 -24.51
N PRO A 593 29.87 4.46 -23.54
CA PRO A 593 31.02 5.36 -23.46
C PRO A 593 32.30 4.59 -23.13
N GLU A 594 33.44 5.19 -23.48
CA GLU A 594 34.76 4.65 -23.17
C GLU A 594 34.95 4.51 -21.66
N VAL A 595 35.50 3.36 -21.23
CA VAL A 595 35.84 3.09 -19.83
C VAL A 595 37.34 2.95 -19.71
N VAL A 596 37.95 3.73 -18.82
CA VAL A 596 39.40 3.69 -18.54
C VAL A 596 39.62 3.13 -17.14
N ASN A 597 40.23 1.95 -17.06
CA ASN A 597 40.66 1.33 -15.82
C ASN A 597 42.17 1.55 -15.63
N GLU A 598 42.57 2.18 -14.52
CA GLU A 598 43.99 2.41 -14.21
C GLU A 598 44.60 1.24 -13.45
N GLY A 599 45.89 0.97 -13.70
CA GLY A 599 46.64 -0.06 -12.96
C GLY A 599 46.27 -1.50 -13.35
N VAL A 600 45.76 -1.70 -14.55
CA VAL A 600 45.42 -3.03 -15.08
C VAL A 600 46.68 -3.68 -15.66
N ARG A 601 46.90 -4.97 -15.39
CA ARG A 601 47.98 -5.74 -16.01
C ARG A 601 47.60 -6.12 -17.44
N ARG A 602 48.56 -6.11 -18.37
CA ARG A 602 48.30 -6.43 -19.78
C ARG A 602 47.69 -7.83 -20.02
N ASP A 603 47.99 -8.79 -19.16
CA ASP A 603 47.46 -10.16 -19.22
C ASP A 603 46.02 -10.30 -18.69
N ALA A 604 45.48 -9.25 -18.09
CA ALA A 604 44.12 -9.21 -17.53
C ALA A 604 43.15 -8.33 -18.35
N LEU A 605 43.53 -7.97 -19.58
CA LEU A 605 42.71 -7.13 -20.47
C LEU A 605 41.40 -7.82 -20.87
N ALA A 606 40.32 -7.05 -20.84
CA ALA A 606 39.05 -7.42 -21.46
C ALA A 606 39.21 -7.55 -22.99
N GLU A 607 38.47 -8.49 -23.56
CA GLU A 607 38.45 -8.73 -25.00
C GLU A 607 37.98 -7.45 -25.74
N GLY A 608 38.80 -6.97 -26.68
CA GLY A 608 38.55 -5.72 -27.41
C GLY A 608 39.04 -4.43 -26.74
N ALA A 609 39.64 -4.51 -25.55
CA ALA A 609 40.23 -3.35 -24.89
C ALA A 609 41.61 -2.96 -25.48
N LEU A 610 41.87 -1.66 -25.57
CA LEU A 610 43.18 -1.08 -25.89
C LEU A 610 44.00 -0.95 -24.60
N PHE A 611 45.31 -1.11 -24.70
CA PHE A 611 46.22 -1.02 -23.55
C PHE A 611 47.25 0.09 -23.75
N GLU A 612 47.26 1.03 -22.82
CA GLU A 612 48.29 2.08 -22.73
C GLU A 612 49.24 1.76 -21.56
N LYS A 613 50.51 1.47 -21.86
CA LYS A 613 51.50 1.13 -20.83
C LYS A 613 51.84 2.34 -19.95
N THR A 614 51.70 2.19 -18.64
CA THR A 614 52.06 3.20 -17.64
C THR A 614 53.23 2.77 -16.74
N GLY A 615 53.60 1.49 -16.74
CA GLY A 615 54.72 0.96 -15.96
C GLY A 615 54.95 -0.53 -16.19
N GLU A 616 55.78 -1.12 -15.33
CA GLU A 616 56.07 -2.56 -15.29
C GLU A 616 56.07 -3.02 -13.82
N VAL A 617 55.55 -4.22 -13.56
CA VAL A 617 55.59 -4.83 -12.24
C VAL A 617 56.08 -6.28 -12.32
N PRO A 618 56.88 -6.74 -11.34
CA PRO A 618 57.29 -8.14 -11.29
C PRO A 618 56.10 -9.05 -10.96
N VAL A 619 56.00 -10.16 -11.68
CA VAL A 619 55.04 -11.23 -11.41
C VAL A 619 55.73 -12.28 -10.56
N PHE A 620 55.33 -12.36 -9.28
CA PHE A 620 55.95 -13.29 -8.35
C PHE A 620 55.43 -14.71 -8.53
N GLN A 621 56.35 -15.67 -8.54
CA GLN A 621 55.99 -17.09 -8.54
C GLN A 621 55.36 -17.51 -7.21
N THR A 622 54.38 -18.41 -7.31
CA THR A 622 53.64 -18.93 -6.16
C THR A 622 53.75 -20.45 -6.12
N MET A 623 53.63 -21.02 -4.92
CA MET A 623 53.67 -22.46 -4.72
C MET A 623 52.48 -22.91 -3.88
N ASP A 624 51.85 -24.01 -4.29
CA ASP A 624 50.80 -24.70 -3.55
C ASP A 624 51.40 -25.92 -2.83
N TYR A 625 51.53 -25.79 -1.51
CA TYR A 625 52.10 -26.84 -0.66
C TYR A 625 51.17 -28.07 -0.53
N GLY A 626 49.87 -27.93 -0.82
CA GLY A 626 48.94 -29.06 -0.78
C GLY A 626 49.25 -30.09 -1.87
N LEU A 627 49.68 -29.62 -3.05
CA LEU A 627 49.93 -30.46 -4.23
C LEU A 627 51.17 -31.36 -4.12
N ILE A 628 52.05 -31.14 -3.15
CA ILE A 628 53.19 -32.02 -2.86
C ILE A 628 52.88 -33.09 -1.79
N THR A 629 51.69 -33.05 -1.16
CA THR A 629 51.34 -33.96 -0.06
C THR A 629 51.34 -35.42 -0.51
N ALA A 630 50.79 -35.71 -1.70
CA ALA A 630 50.77 -37.07 -2.23
C ALA A 630 52.19 -37.60 -2.52
N ASP A 631 53.08 -36.75 -3.04
CA ASP A 631 54.47 -37.10 -3.28
C ASP A 631 55.20 -37.42 -1.96
N ILE A 632 54.97 -36.63 -0.91
CA ILE A 632 55.56 -36.85 0.42
C ILE A 632 55.02 -38.15 1.04
N VAL A 633 53.72 -38.41 0.94
CA VAL A 633 53.12 -39.64 1.48
C VAL A 633 53.67 -40.88 0.78
N ALA A 634 53.80 -40.83 -0.55
CA ALA A 634 54.39 -41.93 -1.31
C ALA A 634 55.84 -42.20 -0.86
N ALA A 635 56.68 -41.17 -0.74
CA ALA A 635 58.04 -41.32 -0.23
C ALA A 635 58.08 -41.89 1.20
N LEU A 636 57.21 -41.40 2.09
CA LEU A 636 57.12 -41.90 3.46
C LEU A 636 56.69 -43.38 3.52
N GLN A 637 55.75 -43.79 2.66
CA GLN A 637 55.34 -45.20 2.57
C GLN A 637 56.51 -46.09 2.12
N CYS A 638 57.30 -45.65 1.14
CA CYS A 638 58.50 -46.37 0.72
C CYS A 638 59.51 -46.50 1.87
N VAL A 639 59.76 -45.42 2.62
CA VAL A 639 60.64 -45.43 3.80
C VAL A 639 60.13 -46.38 4.89
N ILE A 640 58.83 -46.36 5.20
CA ILE A 640 58.23 -47.26 6.19
C ILE A 640 58.38 -48.72 5.75
N HIS A 641 58.09 -49.02 4.49
CA HIS A 641 58.20 -50.38 3.97
C HIS A 641 59.65 -50.90 4.04
N LYS A 642 60.62 -50.06 3.65
CA LYS A 642 62.05 -50.40 3.76
C LYS A 642 62.49 -50.62 5.21
N ASN A 643 62.04 -49.78 6.14
CA ASN A 643 62.31 -49.97 7.58
C ASN A 643 61.71 -51.29 8.11
N MET A 644 60.53 -51.70 7.63
CA MET A 644 59.94 -53.00 7.98
C MET A 644 60.81 -54.16 7.47
N LEU A 645 61.21 -54.13 6.20
CA LEU A 645 62.08 -55.15 5.60
C LEU A 645 63.43 -55.23 6.32
N GLN A 646 64.04 -54.09 6.64
CA GLN A 646 65.26 -54.05 7.46
C GLN A 646 65.04 -54.67 8.84
N GLY A 647 63.88 -54.44 9.47
CA GLY A 647 63.52 -55.06 10.74
C GLY A 647 63.45 -56.60 10.66
N GLU A 648 62.88 -57.13 9.57
CA GLU A 648 62.82 -58.57 9.29
C GLU A 648 64.22 -59.16 9.05
N GLU A 649 65.06 -58.48 8.26
CA GLU A 649 66.44 -58.89 8.00
C GLU A 649 67.30 -58.89 9.28
N ILE A 650 67.17 -57.85 10.11
CA ILE A 650 67.84 -57.78 11.42
C ILE A 650 67.38 -58.92 12.33
N ALA A 651 66.09 -59.28 12.31
CA ALA A 651 65.59 -60.41 13.08
C ALA A 651 66.16 -61.75 12.58
N ALA A 652 66.24 -61.95 11.27
CA ALA A 652 66.86 -63.12 10.66
C ALA A 652 68.36 -63.23 11.01
N LEU A 653 69.11 -62.14 10.88
CA LEU A 653 70.53 -62.07 11.24
C LEU A 653 70.76 -62.36 12.73
N LYS A 654 69.90 -61.86 13.63
CA LYS A 654 69.98 -62.21 15.06
C LYS A 654 69.79 -63.71 15.29
N SER A 655 68.81 -64.32 14.62
CA SER A 655 68.57 -65.76 14.70
C SER A 655 69.76 -66.57 14.17
N GLU A 656 70.32 -66.20 13.02
CA GLU A 656 71.51 -66.87 12.46
C GLU A 656 72.72 -66.70 13.37
N LYS A 657 72.92 -65.51 13.94
CA LYS A 657 73.98 -65.25 14.92
C LYS A 657 73.84 -66.15 16.15
N ASP A 658 72.62 -66.34 16.66
CA ASP A 658 72.37 -67.21 17.80
C ASP A 658 72.64 -68.69 17.45
N VAL A 659 72.30 -69.13 16.24
CA VAL A 659 72.64 -70.48 15.74
C VAL A 659 74.15 -70.66 15.56
N LEU A 660 74.85 -69.66 15.01
CA LEU A 660 76.30 -69.69 14.87
C LEU A 660 76.99 -69.69 16.24
N ALA A 661 76.49 -68.92 17.21
CA ALA A 661 76.99 -68.93 18.57
C ALA A 661 76.81 -70.32 19.23
N GLN A 662 75.67 -70.98 19.01
CA GLN A 662 75.47 -72.36 19.46
C GLN A 662 76.42 -73.36 18.79
N ARG A 663 76.63 -73.23 17.47
CA ARG A 663 77.59 -74.08 16.73
C ARG A 663 79.03 -73.87 17.20
N LEU A 664 79.42 -72.62 17.41
CA LEU A 664 80.73 -72.27 17.92
C LEU A 664 80.94 -72.86 19.32
N ALA A 665 79.97 -72.69 20.22
CA ALA A 665 80.02 -73.30 21.56
C ALA A 665 80.14 -74.83 21.49
N HIS A 666 79.46 -75.49 20.55
CA HIS A 666 79.60 -76.93 20.31
C HIS A 666 81.00 -77.33 19.82
N ILE A 667 81.60 -76.54 18.94
CA ILE A 667 82.95 -76.78 18.42
C ILE A 667 84.00 -76.53 19.50
N GLU A 668 83.87 -75.45 20.27
CA GLU A 668 84.74 -75.13 21.41
C GLU A 668 84.72 -76.26 22.45
N ALA A 669 83.54 -76.81 22.74
CA ALA A 669 83.40 -77.98 23.60
C ALA A 669 84.06 -79.24 23.01
N HIS A 670 83.97 -79.46 21.69
CA HIS A 670 84.59 -80.61 21.03
C HIS A 670 86.12 -80.52 20.95
N LEU A 671 86.66 -79.31 20.82
CA LEU A 671 88.09 -79.03 20.75
C LEU A 671 88.75 -78.83 22.13
N GLY A 672 87.98 -78.81 23.22
CA GLY A 672 88.49 -78.57 24.58
C GLY A 672 88.98 -77.14 24.81
N LEU A 673 88.43 -76.18 24.06
CA LEU A 673 88.79 -74.75 24.11
C LEU A 673 87.84 -73.92 24.99
N ALA A 674 86.79 -74.55 25.53
CA ALA A 674 85.79 -73.92 26.41
C ALA A 674 86.26 -73.83 27.87
#